data_AF-A0A812HYF3-F1
#
_entry.id   AF-A0A812HYF3-F1
#
_cell.length_a   1.000
_cell.length_b   1.000
_cell.length_c   1.000
_cell.angle_alpha   90.00
_cell.angle_beta   90.00
_cell.angle_gamma   90.00
#
_symmetry.space_group_name_H-M   'P 1'
#
loop_
_entity.id
_entity.type
_entity.pdbx_description
1 polymer ?
#
loop_
_entity_poly.entity_id
_entity_poly.type
_entity_poly.pdbx_seq_one_letter_code
_entity_poly.pdbx_strand_id
1 'polypeptide(L)'
;MPAKGTKKKRGAGNAVWALAAVTTLAATAAVASVRLQLYSATAADETSQPIRPRRRNKGQDKGTTISPSKEVPQRQPDAVQAQADDEPHIQVQAKREIGKGEDSADEATTLPSSSPELELESSPQAEPTWIYCCGQWQECLCGGRVKWGNEGKWQLIEMPEGQSIQKVTCSIDKLGDLIPGDGGKHCQCEVTPGTSFYRRLNPLLMPEHLAESTGSRLIGSCEIFEKGKSVGPHGLAQWQATEAFCSPQWHERARVDPKLQAGNKQVELSNLQGLMRVRIDHRFLKNYERLADKDGWIERAFVNYYAGAPDGKHTKMSEELVRSVHLFSNEPIIVFHLGSLTPDDWTASRFPRLLLMHVSPLGPAVPRSFNFNKIRSFLLARVRVGVELDSDQFVAPGVDYMFNMTQKEITKDYPIPILPVHYFSFTQKDAPSNIWWRRFCTDPPHCERHSMRWSHAHPTWTFWALPWIGTWLRRILRDETLPEAPHMGALRVADIPEDEDMLNVAAWEDKVTKQWCKFDNDRTEFEEMIRWSPGNANKCPSGTGCSNIMADMRFYPKGAAKAHFTAHNAKDPVETKRWIDRINERYQKGLYPTKIIIYQGKLFATGEELRAKYPELPCRGGKQYGSCCNGRVPKLCSAEELGGVGALDDCPDCHSPKRLQSMAKMVRVATIASEDSASVASLRQETPRRERESWWKAASVSELKDHGDSSPLRSPQARREVKQAS
;
A
#
# COMPACT_ATOMS: atom_id res chain seq x y z
N MET A 1 -77.54 -17.13 4.03
CA MET A 1 -77.38 -16.15 2.92
C MET A 1 -75.89 -15.83 2.74
N PRO A 2 -75.44 -15.34 1.57
CA PRO A 2 -74.13 -15.68 0.96
C PRO A 2 -73.00 -14.65 1.26
N ALA A 3 -71.72 -14.81 0.88
CA ALA A 3 -71.14 -15.40 -0.34
C ALA A 3 -69.71 -15.98 -0.14
N LYS A 4 -69.36 -17.13 -0.77
CA LYS A 4 -68.63 -17.34 -2.06
C LYS A 4 -67.22 -16.69 -2.14
N GLY A 5 -66.16 -17.38 -2.59
CA GLY A 5 -66.08 -18.79 -2.99
C GLY A 5 -64.71 -19.31 -3.47
N THR A 6 -64.63 -20.64 -3.49
CA THR A 6 -64.01 -21.52 -4.52
C THR A 6 -62.51 -21.43 -4.86
N LYS A 7 -61.78 -22.47 -4.41
CA LYS A 7 -60.52 -22.96 -5.00
C LYS A 7 -60.71 -23.35 -6.47
N LYS A 8 -59.69 -23.16 -7.31
CA LYS A 8 -59.61 -23.77 -8.66
C LYS A 8 -58.21 -24.33 -8.92
N LYS A 9 -58.10 -25.65 -9.06
CA LYS A 9 -56.87 -26.31 -9.56
C LYS A 9 -56.71 -26.02 -11.06
N ARG A 10 -55.48 -25.78 -11.50
CA ARG A 10 -55.01 -26.05 -12.87
C ARG A 10 -53.63 -26.69 -12.77
N GLY A 11 -53.40 -27.73 -13.57
CA GLY A 11 -52.09 -28.35 -13.76
C GLY A 11 -51.75 -28.41 -15.26
N ALA A 12 -50.65 -29.11 -15.57
CA ALA A 12 -50.07 -29.31 -16.90
C ALA A 12 -49.48 -28.04 -17.57
N GLY A 13 -48.18 -28.10 -17.92
CA GLY A 13 -47.48 -26.97 -18.55
C GLY A 13 -45.96 -27.07 -18.71
N ASN A 14 -45.28 -28.11 -18.18
CA ASN A 14 -43.82 -28.26 -18.29
C ASN A 14 -43.44 -29.43 -19.21
N ALA A 15 -43.17 -29.15 -20.50
CA ALA A 15 -42.60 -30.15 -21.44
C ALA A 15 -41.87 -29.57 -22.68
N VAL A 16 -41.95 -28.27 -22.99
CA VAL A 16 -41.53 -27.74 -24.30
C VAL A 16 -40.24 -26.90 -24.27
N TRP A 17 -39.85 -26.34 -23.12
CA TRP A 17 -38.68 -25.45 -23.02
C TRP A 17 -37.33 -26.15 -22.78
N ALA A 18 -37.32 -27.46 -22.51
CA ALA A 18 -36.08 -28.20 -22.24
C ALA A 18 -35.30 -28.60 -23.51
N LEU A 19 -35.94 -28.71 -24.68
CA LEU A 19 -35.29 -29.20 -25.89
C LEU A 19 -34.46 -28.14 -26.65
N ALA A 20 -34.84 -26.86 -26.55
CA ALA A 20 -34.17 -25.76 -27.27
C ALA A 20 -32.81 -25.35 -26.66
N ALA A 21 -32.61 -25.61 -25.36
CA ALA A 21 -31.34 -25.32 -24.69
C ALA A 21 -30.22 -26.30 -25.06
N VAL A 22 -30.56 -27.56 -25.32
CA VAL A 22 -29.58 -28.63 -25.59
C VAL A 22 -28.99 -28.52 -27.00
N THR A 23 -29.79 -28.18 -28.00
CA THR A 23 -29.32 -27.99 -29.39
C THR A 23 -28.39 -26.78 -29.55
N THR A 24 -28.55 -25.73 -28.73
CA THR A 24 -27.71 -24.52 -28.82
C THR A 24 -26.30 -24.73 -28.25
N LEU A 25 -26.14 -25.64 -27.28
CA LEU A 25 -24.83 -25.99 -26.68
C LEU A 25 -23.99 -26.95 -27.54
N ALA A 26 -24.63 -27.81 -28.34
CA ALA A 26 -23.92 -28.70 -29.26
C ALA A 26 -23.25 -27.94 -30.43
N ALA A 27 -23.89 -26.87 -30.93
CA ALA A 27 -23.39 -26.09 -32.06
C ALA A 27 -22.11 -25.30 -31.72
N THR A 28 -22.00 -24.75 -30.50
CA THR A 28 -20.80 -24.01 -30.06
C THR A 28 -19.60 -24.91 -29.80
N ALA A 29 -19.80 -26.15 -29.35
CA ALA A 29 -18.72 -27.13 -29.17
C ALA A 29 -18.09 -27.55 -30.52
N ALA A 30 -18.89 -27.75 -31.57
CA ALA A 30 -18.40 -28.13 -32.89
C ALA A 30 -17.51 -27.05 -33.54
N VAL A 31 -17.86 -25.77 -33.40
CA VAL A 31 -17.09 -24.65 -33.96
C VAL A 31 -15.76 -24.44 -33.21
N ALA A 32 -15.68 -24.79 -31.92
CA ALA A 32 -14.44 -24.72 -31.16
C ALA A 32 -13.41 -25.77 -31.60
N SER A 33 -13.83 -27.02 -31.84
CA SER A 33 -12.92 -28.11 -32.23
C SER A 33 -12.29 -27.91 -33.61
N VAL A 34 -13.04 -27.40 -34.59
CA VAL A 34 -12.51 -27.09 -35.93
C VAL A 34 -11.48 -25.96 -35.90
N ARG A 35 -11.61 -25.02 -34.94
CA ARG A 35 -10.68 -23.89 -34.79
C ARG A 35 -9.36 -24.28 -34.12
N LEU A 36 -9.33 -25.33 -33.32
CA LEU A 36 -8.10 -25.85 -32.71
C LEU A 36 -7.24 -26.64 -33.72
N GLN A 37 -7.85 -27.41 -34.62
CA GLN A 37 -7.11 -28.22 -35.60
C GLN A 37 -6.41 -27.39 -36.69
N LEU A 38 -6.85 -26.16 -36.95
CA LEU A 38 -6.23 -25.26 -37.94
C LEU A 38 -5.02 -24.47 -37.43
N TYR A 39 -4.71 -24.51 -36.12
CA TYR A 39 -3.55 -23.81 -35.55
C TYR A 39 -2.31 -24.68 -35.32
N SER A 40 -2.41 -26.00 -35.53
CA SER A 40 -1.31 -26.95 -35.28
C SER A 40 -0.47 -27.29 -36.52
N ALA A 41 -0.70 -26.63 -37.66
CA ALA A 41 -0.13 -27.03 -38.96
C ALA A 41 0.86 -26.02 -39.59
N THR A 42 1.18 -24.90 -38.93
CA THR A 42 2.08 -23.87 -39.47
C THR A 42 3.05 -23.34 -38.39
N ALA A 43 4.05 -24.14 -38.04
CA ALA A 43 5.17 -23.74 -37.19
C ALA A 43 6.42 -24.60 -37.50
N ALA A 44 6.90 -24.53 -38.75
CA ALA A 44 8.20 -25.06 -39.15
C ALA A 44 8.81 -24.11 -40.18
N ASP A 45 10.09 -23.79 -39.98
CA ASP A 45 10.97 -22.95 -40.80
C ASP A 45 10.56 -21.47 -41.05
N GLU A 46 11.40 -20.54 -40.60
CA GLU A 46 12.24 -19.76 -41.52
C GLU A 46 13.18 -18.80 -40.76
N THR A 47 14.48 -18.89 -41.03
CA THR A 47 15.46 -17.85 -40.69
C THR A 47 15.71 -16.92 -41.87
N SER A 48 15.63 -15.59 -41.72
CA SER A 48 16.29 -14.66 -42.67
C SER A 48 16.47 -13.23 -42.16
N GLN A 49 17.42 -12.51 -42.78
CA GLN A 49 17.93 -11.19 -42.42
C GLN A 49 17.10 -10.01 -42.98
N PRO A 50 17.26 -8.76 -42.46
CA PRO A 50 16.45 -7.63 -42.89
C PRO A 50 16.84 -7.06 -44.26
N ILE A 51 15.87 -6.97 -45.18
CA ILE A 51 16.03 -6.35 -46.51
C ILE A 51 15.58 -4.87 -46.47
N ARG A 52 16.43 -3.98 -47.01
CA ARG A 52 16.13 -2.54 -47.19
C ARG A 52 15.00 -2.32 -48.21
N PRO A 53 14.06 -1.37 -47.99
CA PRO A 53 13.05 -1.03 -48.99
C PRO A 53 13.66 -0.26 -50.17
N ARG A 54 13.46 -0.79 -51.38
CA ARG A 54 13.91 -0.18 -52.65
C ARG A 54 12.83 0.74 -53.20
N ARG A 55 13.16 2.02 -53.47
CA ARG A 55 12.27 3.00 -54.13
C ARG A 55 11.68 2.43 -55.44
N ARG A 56 10.41 2.74 -55.72
CA ARG A 56 9.81 2.55 -57.06
C ARG A 56 9.25 3.88 -57.55
N ASN A 57 9.87 4.42 -58.61
CA ASN A 57 9.39 5.62 -59.30
C ASN A 57 8.18 5.31 -60.19
N LYS A 58 7.26 6.26 -60.31
CA LYS A 58 6.48 6.55 -61.52
C LYS A 58 6.28 8.07 -61.61
N GLY A 59 6.60 8.66 -62.77
CA GLY A 59 6.05 9.97 -63.18
C GLY A 59 4.61 9.79 -63.70
N GLN A 60 3.90 10.78 -64.23
CA GLN A 60 4.19 12.19 -64.54
C GLN A 60 2.92 13.04 -64.18
N ASP A 61 2.63 14.30 -64.58
CA ASP A 61 3.22 15.21 -65.57
C ASP A 61 2.75 16.68 -65.34
N LYS A 62 3.46 17.67 -65.92
CA LYS A 62 3.05 19.09 -66.17
C LYS A 62 2.70 19.98 -64.95
N GLY A 63 3.16 21.24 -64.85
CA GLY A 63 4.11 22.01 -65.67
C GLY A 63 4.10 23.52 -65.33
N THR A 64 5.10 24.29 -65.83
CA THR A 64 5.18 25.79 -65.90
C THR A 64 5.20 26.59 -64.57
N THR A 65 5.96 27.69 -64.36
CA THR A 65 6.85 28.52 -65.20
C THR A 65 7.82 29.40 -64.35
N ILE A 66 9.03 29.70 -64.88
CA ILE A 66 9.83 30.96 -64.77
C ILE A 66 10.22 31.50 -63.37
N SER A 67 11.48 31.36 -62.88
CA SER A 67 12.71 32.21 -63.06
C SER A 67 12.96 33.22 -61.90
N PRO A 68 14.09 33.98 -61.79
CA PRO A 68 15.18 33.56 -60.89
C PRO A 68 15.79 34.68 -59.99
N SER A 69 16.95 34.38 -59.39
CA SER A 69 17.99 35.32 -58.91
C SER A 69 17.88 35.91 -57.50
N LYS A 70 18.84 35.57 -56.61
CA LYS A 70 20.05 36.40 -56.40
C LYS A 70 21.09 35.74 -55.48
N GLU A 71 22.35 36.05 -55.76
CA GLU A 71 23.57 35.60 -55.07
C GLU A 71 24.04 36.62 -54.02
N VAL A 72 24.72 36.15 -52.94
CA VAL A 72 26.00 36.67 -52.36
C VAL A 72 26.02 38.13 -51.81
N PRO A 73 26.87 38.54 -50.83
CA PRO A 73 28.00 37.88 -50.12
C PRO A 73 27.74 37.63 -48.61
N GLN A 74 28.41 36.70 -47.91
CA GLN A 74 29.86 36.51 -47.67
C GLN A 74 30.50 37.60 -46.77
N ARG A 75 30.53 37.36 -45.45
CA ARG A 75 31.51 37.91 -44.50
C ARG A 75 31.73 36.96 -43.31
N GLN A 76 32.96 36.45 -43.24
CA GLN A 76 33.67 35.96 -42.06
C GLN A 76 35.03 36.72 -42.05
N PRO A 77 35.86 36.63 -40.99
CA PRO A 77 35.68 35.92 -39.73
C PRO A 77 35.73 36.85 -38.51
N ASP A 78 35.49 36.30 -37.32
CA ASP A 78 36.40 36.48 -36.19
C ASP A 78 36.39 35.21 -35.33
N ALA A 79 37.57 34.78 -34.91
CA ALA A 79 37.77 33.49 -34.24
C ALA A 79 37.90 33.68 -32.72
N VAL A 80 37.13 32.91 -31.96
CA VAL A 80 37.41 32.66 -30.54
C VAL A 80 37.41 31.15 -30.35
N GLN A 81 38.59 30.62 -30.02
CA GLN A 81 38.75 29.22 -29.63
C GLN A 81 38.16 29.01 -28.23
N ALA A 82 37.29 28.03 -28.09
CA ALA A 82 37.00 27.39 -26.81
C ALA A 82 37.22 25.90 -27.00
N GLN A 83 38.12 25.32 -26.22
CA GLN A 83 38.46 23.90 -26.28
C GLN A 83 37.26 23.08 -25.78
N ALA A 84 36.96 21.98 -26.46
CA ALA A 84 36.08 20.95 -25.94
C ALA A 84 36.96 19.89 -25.28
N ASP A 85 36.72 19.61 -24.00
CA ASP A 85 37.41 18.54 -23.28
C ASP A 85 36.86 17.16 -23.68
N ASP A 86 37.75 16.18 -23.76
CA ASP A 86 37.48 14.84 -24.28
C ASP A 86 36.54 14.00 -23.38
N GLU A 87 35.53 13.37 -23.99
CA GLU A 87 34.83 12.22 -23.37
C GLU A 87 35.66 10.93 -23.54
N PRO A 88 36.00 10.19 -22.47
CA PRO A 88 36.72 8.93 -22.60
C PRO A 88 35.80 7.78 -23.02
N HIS A 89 36.00 7.28 -24.24
CA HIS A 89 35.44 6.00 -24.69
C HIS A 89 35.98 4.82 -23.85
N ILE A 90 35.18 4.31 -22.91
CA ILE A 90 35.46 3.05 -22.21
C ILE A 90 35.07 1.86 -23.10
N GLN A 91 36.06 1.28 -23.80
CA GLN A 91 35.92 -0.04 -24.41
C GLN A 91 36.24 -1.13 -23.37
N VAL A 92 35.22 -1.86 -22.91
CA VAL A 92 35.42 -3.07 -22.09
C VAL A 92 35.68 -4.26 -23.00
N GLN A 93 36.94 -4.65 -23.19
CA GLN A 93 37.30 -5.92 -23.80
C GLN A 93 37.12 -7.08 -22.79
N ALA A 94 35.97 -7.74 -22.81
CA ALA A 94 35.77 -8.99 -22.09
C ALA A 94 36.31 -10.17 -22.92
N LYS A 95 37.60 -10.49 -22.74
CA LYS A 95 38.24 -11.67 -23.33
C LYS A 95 37.70 -12.92 -22.63
N ARG A 96 36.82 -13.68 -23.28
CA ARG A 96 36.29 -14.95 -22.76
C ARG A 96 36.82 -16.10 -23.61
N GLU A 97 37.62 -16.97 -22.99
CA GLU A 97 38.20 -18.13 -23.66
C GLU A 97 37.11 -19.16 -23.95
N ILE A 98 37.02 -19.57 -25.22
CA ILE A 98 36.11 -20.63 -25.67
C ILE A 98 36.94 -21.91 -25.74
N GLY A 99 36.80 -22.76 -24.71
CA GLY A 99 37.26 -24.14 -24.79
C GLY A 99 36.37 -24.92 -25.76
N LYS A 100 36.95 -25.45 -26.83
CA LYS A 100 36.27 -26.41 -27.70
C LYS A 100 36.14 -27.75 -27.00
N GLY A 101 34.94 -28.33 -27.03
CA GLY A 101 34.68 -29.74 -26.80
C GLY A 101 33.68 -30.20 -27.85
N GLU A 102 34.07 -31.15 -28.69
CA GLU A 102 33.26 -31.66 -29.81
C GLU A 102 32.40 -32.86 -29.36
N ASP A 103 31.22 -32.94 -29.98
CA ASP A 103 30.40 -34.12 -30.31
C ASP A 103 30.10 -35.23 -29.28
N SER A 104 28.80 -35.46 -29.03
CA SER A 104 28.17 -36.72 -29.48
C SER A 104 26.63 -36.72 -29.41
N ALA A 105 26.04 -37.13 -30.53
CA ALA A 105 24.84 -37.95 -30.73
C ALA A 105 23.48 -37.58 -30.08
N ASP A 106 22.49 -37.54 -30.96
CA ASP A 106 21.05 -37.59 -30.72
C ASP A 106 20.58 -38.73 -29.79
N GLU A 107 19.65 -38.43 -28.88
CA GLU A 107 18.58 -39.37 -28.54
C GLU A 107 17.29 -38.62 -28.17
N ALA A 108 16.25 -38.77 -29.00
CA ALA A 108 14.99 -38.06 -28.86
C ALA A 108 14.05 -38.76 -27.87
N THR A 109 14.30 -38.61 -26.58
CA THR A 109 13.48 -39.22 -25.51
C THR A 109 12.18 -38.44 -25.30
N THR A 110 11.06 -39.02 -25.74
CA THR A 110 9.70 -38.60 -25.41
C THR A 110 9.49 -38.61 -23.89
N LEU A 111 9.37 -37.43 -23.28
CA LEU A 111 9.09 -37.29 -21.84
C LEU A 111 7.63 -37.70 -21.54
N PRO A 112 7.38 -38.72 -20.69
CA PRO A 112 6.03 -39.02 -20.23
C PRO A 112 5.58 -37.95 -19.23
N SER A 113 4.58 -37.15 -19.62
CA SER A 113 3.93 -36.14 -18.78
C SER A 113 3.00 -36.79 -17.74
N SER A 114 3.58 -37.56 -16.83
CA SER A 114 2.93 -38.11 -15.65
C SER A 114 3.92 -38.10 -14.48
N SER A 115 4.11 -36.92 -13.87
CA SER A 115 4.76 -36.83 -12.57
C SER A 115 4.05 -37.81 -11.62
N PRO A 116 4.74 -38.79 -11.01
CA PRO A 116 4.12 -39.62 -10.01
C PRO A 116 3.62 -38.71 -8.89
N GLU A 117 2.31 -38.72 -8.66
CA GLU A 117 1.76 -38.18 -7.43
C GLU A 117 2.27 -39.12 -6.34
N LEU A 118 3.41 -38.74 -5.73
CA LEU A 118 4.07 -39.51 -4.69
C LEU A 118 3.06 -39.73 -3.57
N GLU A 119 2.51 -40.93 -3.52
CA GLU A 119 1.76 -41.44 -2.39
C GLU A 119 2.70 -41.38 -1.19
N LEU A 120 2.62 -40.28 -0.43
CA LEU A 120 3.33 -40.16 0.83
C LEU A 120 2.85 -41.32 1.70
N GLU A 121 3.74 -42.29 1.92
CA GLU A 121 3.53 -43.34 2.91
C GLU A 121 3.00 -42.70 4.18
N SER A 122 1.91 -43.26 4.72
CA SER A 122 1.13 -42.63 5.77
C SER A 122 1.95 -42.51 7.05
N SER A 123 2.66 -41.40 7.16
CA SER A 123 3.29 -40.95 8.39
C SER A 123 2.28 -41.03 9.53
N PRO A 124 2.70 -41.40 10.76
CA PRO A 124 1.81 -41.48 11.90
C PRO A 124 0.92 -40.24 11.97
N GLN A 125 -0.41 -40.43 12.02
CA GLN A 125 -1.36 -39.33 11.97
C GLN A 125 -1.08 -38.37 13.12
N ALA A 126 -0.50 -37.21 12.81
CA ALA A 126 -0.15 -36.21 13.79
C ALA A 126 -1.42 -35.70 14.48
N GLU A 127 -1.35 -35.55 15.80
CA GLU A 127 -2.50 -35.14 16.60
C GLU A 127 -3.07 -33.78 16.11
N PRO A 128 -4.40 -33.63 16.01
CA PRO A 128 -5.00 -32.35 15.64
C PRO A 128 -4.65 -31.25 16.64
N THR A 129 -4.34 -30.06 16.13
CA THR A 129 -3.95 -28.90 16.94
C THR A 129 -4.94 -27.75 16.78
N TRP A 130 -5.07 -26.92 17.81
CA TRP A 130 -5.95 -25.75 17.80
C TRP A 130 -5.14 -24.49 17.45
N ILE A 131 -5.47 -23.85 16.33
CA ILE A 131 -4.84 -22.61 15.87
C ILE A 131 -5.81 -21.43 15.91
N TYR A 132 -5.29 -20.21 16.06
CA TYR A 132 -6.11 -19.01 15.91
C TYR A 132 -6.66 -18.91 14.48
N CYS A 133 -7.96 -18.68 14.35
CA CYS A 133 -8.62 -18.55 13.04
C CYS A 133 -8.99 -17.09 12.74
N CYS A 134 -9.83 -16.48 13.58
CA CYS A 134 -10.25 -15.08 13.45
C CYS A 134 -10.85 -14.54 14.75
N GLY A 135 -10.95 -13.22 14.87
CA GLY A 135 -11.50 -12.54 16.05
C GLY A 135 -13.03 -12.47 16.05
N GLN A 136 -13.59 -11.86 17.09
CA GLN A 136 -15.03 -11.56 17.13
C GLN A 136 -15.45 -10.72 15.91
N TRP A 137 -16.63 -11.02 15.36
CA TRP A 137 -17.25 -10.43 14.16
C TRP A 137 -16.63 -10.81 12.82
N GLN A 138 -15.67 -11.73 12.79
CA GLN A 138 -15.03 -12.21 11.56
C GLN A 138 -15.54 -13.59 11.13
N GLU A 139 -15.19 -14.02 9.92
CA GLU A 139 -15.51 -15.35 9.40
C GLU A 139 -14.28 -16.27 9.50
N CYS A 140 -14.45 -17.44 10.11
CA CYS A 140 -13.46 -18.50 10.14
C CYS A 140 -13.78 -19.54 9.05
N LEU A 141 -12.77 -19.92 8.27
CA LEU A 141 -12.78 -21.14 7.45
C LEU A 141 -11.93 -22.19 8.16
N CYS A 142 -12.47 -23.39 8.37
CA CYS A 142 -11.82 -24.44 9.13
C CYS A 142 -12.00 -25.82 8.51
N GLY A 143 -10.92 -26.60 8.38
CA GLY A 143 -10.91 -27.98 7.87
C GLY A 143 -11.18 -29.06 8.93
N GLY A 144 -11.61 -28.65 10.12
CA GLY A 144 -11.92 -29.51 11.26
C GLY A 144 -12.98 -28.84 12.14
N ARG A 145 -13.03 -29.18 13.44
CA ARG A 145 -13.93 -28.52 14.40
C ARG A 145 -13.50 -27.08 14.68
N VAL A 146 -14.45 -26.23 15.08
CA VAL A 146 -14.17 -24.85 15.51
C VAL A 146 -14.50 -24.73 16.99
N LYS A 147 -13.72 -23.96 17.76
CA LYS A 147 -14.10 -23.56 19.12
C LYS A 147 -14.18 -22.04 19.23
N TRP A 148 -15.24 -21.56 19.86
CA TRP A 148 -15.57 -20.15 20.04
C TRP A 148 -15.46 -19.77 21.53
N GLY A 149 -14.81 -18.64 21.84
CA GLY A 149 -14.65 -18.16 23.21
C GLY A 149 -13.25 -17.64 23.51
N ASN A 150 -12.77 -17.87 24.73
CA ASN A 150 -11.38 -17.62 25.15
C ASN A 150 -10.99 -18.58 26.29
N GLU A 151 -9.83 -18.39 26.92
CA GLU A 151 -9.30 -19.25 28.00
C GLU A 151 -10.28 -19.51 29.15
N GLY A 152 -11.18 -18.56 29.46
CA GLY A 152 -12.18 -18.74 30.52
C GLY A 152 -13.33 -19.69 30.16
N LYS A 153 -13.70 -19.79 28.87
CA LYS A 153 -14.78 -20.68 28.39
C LYS A 153 -14.74 -20.85 26.88
N TRP A 154 -14.84 -22.11 26.43
CA TRP A 154 -14.96 -22.50 25.03
C TRP A 154 -16.30 -23.19 24.74
N GLN A 155 -16.88 -22.90 23.58
CA GLN A 155 -17.95 -23.69 22.95
C GLN A 155 -17.38 -24.39 21.74
N LEU A 156 -17.58 -25.71 21.65
CA LEU A 156 -17.20 -26.51 20.49
C LEU A 156 -18.31 -26.47 19.43
N ILE A 157 -17.90 -26.39 18.16
CA ILE A 157 -18.74 -26.34 16.97
C ILE A 157 -18.26 -27.47 16.06
N GLU A 158 -19.06 -28.52 16.00
CA GLU A 158 -18.76 -29.72 15.23
C GLU A 158 -18.78 -29.45 13.72
N MET A 159 -17.96 -30.20 12.98
CA MET A 159 -17.91 -30.08 11.53
C MET A 159 -19.17 -30.70 10.90
N PRO A 160 -19.87 -30.01 9.97
CA PRO A 160 -21.03 -30.58 9.29
C PRO A 160 -20.66 -31.84 8.50
N GLU A 161 -21.51 -32.86 8.56
CA GLU A 161 -21.29 -34.13 7.88
C GLU A 161 -21.10 -33.94 6.35
N GLY A 162 -20.07 -34.60 5.80
CA GLY A 162 -19.73 -34.52 4.38
C GLY A 162 -19.00 -33.25 3.91
N GLN A 163 -18.69 -32.29 4.81
CA GLN A 163 -17.89 -31.11 4.45
C GLN A 163 -16.41 -31.31 4.79
N SER A 164 -15.52 -30.87 3.90
CA SER A 164 -14.07 -30.82 4.12
C SER A 164 -13.56 -29.48 4.68
N ILE A 165 -14.39 -28.43 4.58
CA ILE A 165 -14.16 -27.10 5.16
C ILE A 165 -15.51 -26.56 5.61
N GLN A 166 -15.61 -26.16 6.88
CA GLN A 166 -16.76 -25.42 7.41
C GLN A 166 -16.47 -23.90 7.46
N LYS A 167 -17.53 -23.10 7.33
CA LYS A 167 -17.49 -21.64 7.44
C LYS A 167 -18.31 -21.16 8.64
N VAL A 168 -17.65 -20.52 9.60
CA VAL A 168 -18.25 -20.08 10.87
C VAL A 168 -18.15 -18.56 11.02
N THR A 169 -19.28 -17.87 11.20
CA THR A 169 -19.27 -16.45 11.59
C THR A 169 -19.08 -16.34 13.11
N CYS A 170 -17.91 -15.86 13.52
CA CYS A 170 -17.44 -15.86 14.89
C CYS A 170 -17.98 -14.64 15.66
N SER A 171 -19.28 -14.63 15.95
CA SER A 171 -19.94 -13.51 16.62
C SER A 171 -20.89 -13.94 17.72
N ILE A 172 -21.05 -13.08 18.72
CA ILE A 172 -22.02 -13.28 19.81
C ILE A 172 -23.48 -13.34 19.33
N ASP A 173 -23.78 -12.74 18.18
CA ASP A 173 -25.11 -12.77 17.56
C ASP A 173 -25.43 -14.14 16.92
N LYS A 174 -24.41 -14.93 16.56
CA LYS A 174 -24.55 -16.24 15.91
C LYS A 174 -24.24 -17.42 16.83
N LEU A 175 -23.29 -17.24 17.73
CA LEU A 175 -22.76 -18.28 18.60
C LEU A 175 -23.09 -18.03 20.09
N GLY A 176 -23.66 -16.87 20.42
CA GLY A 176 -23.94 -16.45 21.79
C GLY A 176 -22.76 -15.78 22.47
N ASP A 177 -23.07 -14.96 23.48
CA ASP A 177 -22.05 -14.36 24.35
C ASP A 177 -21.75 -15.27 25.54
N LEU A 178 -20.77 -16.15 25.35
CA LEU A 178 -20.33 -17.11 26.38
C LEU A 178 -19.74 -16.44 27.63
N ILE A 179 -19.20 -15.23 27.47
CA ILE A 179 -18.47 -14.46 28.49
C ILE A 179 -18.84 -12.97 28.30
N PRO A 180 -19.99 -12.53 28.86
CA PRO A 180 -20.53 -11.19 28.63
C PRO A 180 -19.55 -10.06 28.98
N GLY A 181 -19.38 -9.13 28.04
CA GLY A 181 -18.51 -7.95 28.20
C GLY A 181 -17.04 -8.16 27.81
N ASP A 182 -16.59 -9.41 27.62
CA ASP A 182 -15.21 -9.71 27.18
C ASP A 182 -15.02 -9.48 25.67
N GLY A 183 -14.05 -8.65 25.28
CA GLY A 183 -13.73 -8.37 23.87
C GLY A 183 -12.71 -9.30 23.23
N GLY A 184 -12.07 -10.19 24.00
CA GLY A 184 -11.04 -11.13 23.56
C GLY A 184 -11.57 -12.45 22.99
N LYS A 185 -12.89 -12.60 22.87
CA LYS A 185 -13.52 -13.78 22.27
C LYS A 185 -13.10 -13.92 20.80
N HIS A 186 -12.73 -15.14 20.41
CA HIS A 186 -12.26 -15.47 19.07
C HIS A 186 -12.60 -16.90 18.69
N CYS A 187 -12.43 -17.24 17.42
CA CYS A 187 -12.50 -18.61 16.93
C CYS A 187 -11.10 -19.22 16.83
N GLN A 188 -10.97 -20.46 17.27
CA GLN A 188 -9.85 -21.33 16.94
C GLN A 188 -10.33 -22.50 16.08
N CYS A 189 -9.49 -22.90 15.12
CA CYS A 189 -9.74 -24.01 14.22
C CYS A 189 -8.90 -25.22 14.61
N GLU A 190 -9.50 -26.41 14.63
CA GLU A 190 -8.79 -27.67 14.73
C GLU A 190 -8.21 -28.04 13.36
N VAL A 191 -6.89 -28.26 13.32
CA VAL A 191 -6.18 -28.56 12.07
C VAL A 191 -5.31 -29.80 12.25
N THR A 192 -5.43 -30.73 11.31
CA THR A 192 -4.61 -31.94 11.26
C THR A 192 -3.40 -31.70 10.35
N PRO A 193 -2.15 -31.82 10.84
CA PRO A 193 -0.96 -31.66 10.02
C PRO A 193 -0.94 -32.59 8.80
N GLY A 194 -0.28 -32.16 7.73
CA GLY A 194 -0.19 -32.91 6.46
C GLY A 194 -1.41 -32.80 5.52
N THR A 195 -2.57 -32.34 6.01
CA THR A 195 -3.75 -32.13 5.16
C THR A 195 -3.57 -31.04 4.10
N SER A 196 -4.38 -31.05 3.05
CA SER A 196 -4.42 -29.98 2.05
C SER A 196 -4.76 -28.63 2.68
N PHE A 197 -5.71 -28.59 3.62
CA PHE A 197 -6.04 -27.42 4.43
C PHE A 197 -4.81 -26.88 5.16
N TYR A 198 -4.08 -27.76 5.86
CA TYR A 198 -2.90 -27.40 6.65
C TYR A 198 -1.80 -26.73 5.82
N ARG A 199 -1.52 -27.23 4.60
CA ARG A 199 -0.48 -26.67 3.71
C ARG A 199 -0.76 -25.24 3.23
N ARG A 200 -2.00 -24.74 3.36
CA ARG A 200 -2.42 -23.38 2.95
C ARG A 200 -2.44 -22.37 4.09
N LEU A 201 -2.32 -22.86 5.33
CA LEU A 201 -2.45 -22.05 6.53
C LEU A 201 -1.38 -20.97 6.59
N ASN A 202 -1.74 -19.83 7.17
CA ASN A 202 -0.76 -18.85 7.60
C ASN A 202 0.11 -19.46 8.71
N PRO A 203 1.41 -19.72 8.47
CA PRO A 203 2.27 -20.43 9.41
C PRO A 203 2.58 -19.61 10.67
N LEU A 204 2.30 -18.30 10.70
CA LEU A 204 2.40 -17.47 11.90
C LEU A 204 1.13 -17.46 12.78
N LEU A 205 0.16 -18.30 12.45
CA LEU A 205 -0.96 -18.67 13.33
C LEU A 205 -0.73 -20.05 14.01
N MET A 206 0.43 -20.68 13.77
CA MET A 206 0.77 -22.03 14.21
C MET A 206 1.97 -22.03 15.18
N PRO A 207 2.11 -23.07 16.03
CA PRO A 207 3.35 -23.34 16.76
C PRO A 207 4.57 -23.44 15.82
N GLU A 208 5.75 -23.02 16.30
CA GLU A 208 6.94 -22.85 15.44
C GLU A 208 7.35 -24.12 14.67
N HIS A 209 7.40 -25.28 15.34
CA HIS A 209 7.76 -26.55 14.72
C HIS A 209 6.76 -26.98 13.62
N LEU A 210 5.49 -26.58 13.74
CA LEU A 210 4.47 -26.79 12.70
C LEU A 210 4.61 -25.75 11.58
N ALA A 211 4.94 -24.50 11.91
CA ALA A 211 5.25 -23.47 10.91
C ALA A 211 6.43 -23.90 10.02
N GLU A 212 7.46 -24.51 10.60
CA GLU A 212 8.63 -25.04 9.88
C GLU A 212 8.31 -26.27 9.02
N SER A 213 7.47 -27.20 9.50
CA SER A 213 7.12 -28.42 8.75
C SER A 213 6.35 -28.16 7.45
N THR A 214 5.72 -26.97 7.31
CA THR A 214 5.15 -26.53 6.02
C THR A 214 6.18 -26.16 4.95
N GLY A 215 7.48 -26.13 5.29
CA GLY A 215 8.53 -25.59 4.43
C GLY A 215 8.59 -24.05 4.40
N SER A 216 7.80 -23.35 5.23
CA SER A 216 7.84 -21.89 5.33
C SER A 216 9.09 -21.41 6.08
N ARG A 217 9.84 -20.49 5.48
CA ARG A 217 11.08 -19.94 6.08
C ARG A 217 10.81 -18.61 6.76
N LEU A 218 11.27 -18.45 8.01
CA LEU A 218 11.32 -17.16 8.70
C LEU A 218 12.34 -16.24 8.00
N ILE A 219 11.87 -15.11 7.47
CA ILE A 219 12.68 -14.12 6.72
C ILE A 219 12.69 -12.72 7.36
N GLY A 220 11.82 -12.50 8.36
CA GLY A 220 11.79 -11.29 9.17
C GLY A 220 11.47 -11.66 10.62
N SER A 221 12.21 -11.06 11.54
CA SER A 221 12.03 -11.16 13.00
C SER A 221 12.89 -10.09 13.66
N CYS A 222 12.71 -9.85 14.95
CA CYS A 222 13.51 -8.90 15.70
C CYS A 222 15.02 -9.23 15.68
N GLU A 223 15.37 -10.51 15.78
CA GLU A 223 16.75 -11.00 15.72
C GLU A 223 17.35 -10.79 14.32
N ILE A 224 16.55 -11.02 13.27
CA ILE A 224 16.94 -10.81 11.87
C ILE A 224 17.11 -9.31 11.56
N PHE A 225 16.27 -8.43 12.12
CA PHE A 225 16.41 -6.98 11.96
C PHE A 225 17.58 -6.44 12.78
N GLU A 226 17.80 -6.93 14.01
CA GLU A 226 18.94 -6.52 14.82
C GLU A 226 20.27 -6.95 14.18
N LYS A 227 20.40 -8.21 13.76
CA LYS A 227 21.57 -8.68 13.02
C LYS A 227 21.77 -7.89 11.72
N GLY A 228 20.66 -7.53 11.07
CA GLY A 228 20.63 -6.72 9.85
C GLY A 228 21.19 -5.30 10.00
N LYS A 229 21.32 -4.74 11.22
CA LYS A 229 21.81 -3.36 11.42
C LYS A 229 23.23 -3.11 10.91
N SER A 230 24.02 -4.17 10.69
CA SER A 230 25.39 -4.12 10.16
C SER A 230 25.48 -4.19 8.62
N VAL A 231 24.38 -4.45 7.91
CA VAL A 231 24.33 -4.62 6.43
C VAL A 231 24.40 -3.26 5.69
N GLY A 232 25.03 -2.26 6.29
CA GLY A 232 25.10 -0.90 5.75
C GLY A 232 23.81 -0.09 5.93
N PRO A 233 23.62 1.01 5.17
CA PRO A 233 22.64 2.05 5.50
C PRO A 233 21.17 1.60 5.55
N HIS A 234 20.77 0.68 4.67
CA HIS A 234 19.41 0.17 4.62
C HIS A 234 19.11 -0.78 5.80
N GLY A 235 20.08 -1.62 6.18
CA GLY A 235 20.00 -2.47 7.37
C GLY A 235 19.91 -1.65 8.66
N LEU A 236 20.70 -0.58 8.77
CA LEU A 236 20.63 0.35 9.90
C LEU A 236 19.28 1.10 9.96
N ALA A 237 18.79 1.61 8.82
CA ALA A 237 17.50 2.31 8.76
C ALA A 237 16.32 1.37 9.12
N GLN A 238 16.37 0.11 8.69
CA GLN A 238 15.42 -0.93 9.08
C GLN A 238 15.44 -1.21 10.58
N TRP A 239 16.63 -1.31 11.18
CA TRP A 239 16.75 -1.49 12.63
C TRP A 239 16.21 -0.27 13.38
N GLN A 240 16.57 0.95 12.99
CA GLN A 240 16.04 2.19 13.60
C GLN A 240 14.51 2.26 13.53
N ALA A 241 13.92 1.76 12.45
CA ALA A 241 12.47 1.69 12.28
C ALA A 241 11.79 0.63 13.18
N THR A 242 12.52 -0.44 13.55
CA THR A 242 11.96 -1.61 14.26
C THR A 242 12.42 -1.77 15.70
N GLU A 243 13.46 -1.05 16.14
CA GLU A 243 14.09 -1.16 17.46
C GLU A 243 13.06 -1.07 18.59
N ALA A 244 12.10 -0.17 18.50
CA ALA A 244 11.07 0.04 19.52
C ALA A 244 10.01 -1.08 19.63
N PHE A 245 9.92 -1.96 18.63
CA PHE A 245 9.10 -3.18 18.67
C PHE A 245 9.88 -4.40 19.15
N CYS A 246 11.22 -4.29 19.24
CA CYS A 246 12.12 -5.43 19.34
C CYS A 246 13.02 -5.41 20.57
N SER A 247 13.56 -4.25 20.94
CA SER A 247 14.59 -4.09 21.98
C SER A 247 13.97 -3.77 23.35
N PRO A 248 14.22 -4.62 24.38
CA PRO A 248 13.93 -4.27 25.77
C PRO A 248 14.64 -2.99 26.23
N GLN A 249 15.88 -2.77 25.77
CA GLN A 249 16.68 -1.58 26.11
C GLN A 249 16.08 -0.29 25.55
N TRP A 250 15.36 -0.36 24.41
CA TRP A 250 14.56 0.76 23.94
C TRP A 250 13.41 1.08 24.91
N HIS A 251 12.70 0.05 25.40
CA HIS A 251 11.63 0.23 26.38
C HIS A 251 12.13 0.77 27.73
N GLU A 252 13.33 0.37 28.17
CA GLU A 252 13.98 0.93 29.36
C GLU A 252 14.29 2.42 29.20
N ARG A 253 14.89 2.83 28.07
CA ARG A 253 15.08 4.26 27.74
C ARG A 253 13.75 5.01 27.69
N ALA A 254 12.71 4.39 27.14
CA ALA A 254 11.38 4.98 27.03
C ALA A 254 10.60 5.11 28.36
N ARG A 255 11.03 4.43 29.43
CA ARG A 255 10.52 4.66 30.80
C ARG A 255 11.09 5.92 31.45
N VAL A 256 12.27 6.38 31.02
CA VAL A 256 12.97 7.54 31.61
C VAL A 256 12.92 8.81 30.75
N ASP A 257 12.65 8.70 29.44
CA ASP A 257 12.38 9.86 28.58
C ASP A 257 10.87 10.14 28.49
N PRO A 258 10.37 11.27 29.06
CA PRO A 258 8.95 11.64 28.97
C PRO A 258 8.41 11.76 27.54
N LYS A 259 9.27 11.96 26.53
CA LYS A 259 8.86 12.05 25.12
C LYS A 259 8.58 10.69 24.47
N LEU A 260 8.99 9.59 25.11
CA LEU A 260 8.83 8.22 24.64
C LEU A 260 7.89 7.40 25.55
N GLN A 261 7.29 8.06 26.56
CA GLN A 261 6.38 7.46 27.50
C GLN A 261 5.15 6.89 26.77
N ALA A 262 4.93 5.60 26.97
CA ALA A 262 3.75 4.91 26.47
C ALA A 262 2.47 5.33 27.19
N GLY A 263 1.36 5.27 26.47
CA GLY A 263 0.02 5.42 27.04
C GLY A 263 -0.46 4.14 27.72
N ASN A 264 -1.60 4.24 28.41
CA ASN A 264 -2.19 3.14 29.17
C ASN A 264 -2.79 2.03 28.28
N LYS A 265 -2.89 2.23 26.96
CA LYS A 265 -3.30 1.21 25.99
C LYS A 265 -2.15 0.78 25.06
N GLN A 266 -0.89 0.86 25.51
CA GLN A 266 0.24 0.32 24.76
C GLN A 266 0.07 -1.19 24.51
N VAL A 267 0.60 -1.66 23.39
CA VAL A 267 0.76 -3.10 23.13
C VAL A 267 2.00 -3.61 23.87
N GLU A 268 1.86 -4.74 24.56
CA GLU A 268 2.96 -5.41 25.26
C GLU A 268 4.13 -5.76 24.33
N LEU A 269 5.36 -5.70 24.84
CA LEU A 269 6.58 -5.90 24.03
C LEU A 269 6.61 -7.29 23.36
N SER A 270 6.18 -8.35 24.05
CA SER A 270 6.11 -9.70 23.48
C SER A 270 5.15 -9.77 22.26
N ASN A 271 4.03 -9.05 22.33
CA ASN A 271 3.10 -8.92 21.21
C ASN A 271 3.72 -8.08 20.08
N LEU A 272 4.41 -6.97 20.39
CA LEU A 272 5.13 -6.17 19.39
C LEU A 272 6.21 -6.99 18.65
N GLN A 273 6.99 -7.79 19.38
CA GLN A 273 7.99 -8.71 18.82
C GLN A 273 7.34 -9.76 17.91
N GLY A 274 6.21 -10.34 18.33
CA GLY A 274 5.41 -11.27 17.52
C GLY A 274 4.89 -10.63 16.22
N LEU A 275 4.47 -9.37 16.27
CA LEU A 275 4.02 -8.62 15.09
C LEU A 275 5.15 -8.29 14.09
N MET A 276 6.43 -8.39 14.50
CA MET A 276 7.60 -8.19 13.63
C MET A 276 8.04 -9.47 12.88
N ARG A 277 7.34 -10.60 13.06
CA ARG A 277 7.68 -11.88 12.42
C ARG A 277 7.09 -11.97 11.01
N VAL A 278 7.88 -12.49 10.07
CA VAL A 278 7.51 -12.69 8.65
C VAL A 278 8.01 -14.04 8.17
N ARG A 279 7.13 -14.85 7.56
CA ARG A 279 7.53 -16.08 6.87
C ARG A 279 7.20 -16.02 5.39
N ILE A 280 8.11 -16.45 4.52
CA ILE A 280 7.81 -16.65 3.10
C ILE A 280 7.01 -17.95 2.94
N ASP A 281 5.95 -17.90 2.13
CA ASP A 281 5.20 -19.10 1.74
C ASP A 281 6.09 -20.07 0.96
N HIS A 282 6.04 -21.36 1.31
CA HIS A 282 6.91 -22.40 0.74
C HIS A 282 6.83 -22.47 -0.80
N ARG A 283 5.66 -22.20 -1.40
CA ARG A 283 5.45 -22.19 -2.86
C ARG A 283 6.23 -21.08 -3.56
N PHE A 284 6.61 -20.03 -2.83
CA PHE A 284 7.29 -18.83 -3.33
C PHE A 284 8.74 -18.70 -2.82
N LEU A 285 9.25 -19.69 -2.08
CA LEU A 285 10.61 -19.70 -1.54
C LEU A 285 11.68 -19.51 -2.64
N LYS A 286 11.55 -20.21 -3.76
CA LYS A 286 12.44 -20.06 -4.93
C LYS A 286 12.35 -18.70 -5.61
N ASN A 287 11.20 -18.03 -5.56
CA ASN A 287 11.08 -16.65 -6.03
C ASN A 287 11.85 -15.71 -5.09
N TYR A 288 11.72 -15.89 -3.78
CA TYR A 288 12.44 -15.09 -2.79
C TYR A 288 13.97 -15.24 -2.95
N GLU A 289 14.46 -16.47 -3.09
CA GLU A 289 15.89 -16.77 -3.27
C GLU A 289 16.49 -16.20 -4.57
N ARG A 290 15.66 -15.96 -5.58
CA ARG A 290 16.06 -15.33 -6.85
C ARG A 290 15.95 -13.79 -6.84
N LEU A 291 15.04 -13.24 -6.03
CA LEU A 291 14.69 -11.81 -6.05
C LEU A 291 15.31 -11.00 -4.89
N ALA A 292 15.60 -11.64 -3.77
CA ALA A 292 16.30 -11.04 -2.64
C ALA A 292 17.81 -11.27 -2.75
N ASP A 293 18.59 -10.31 -2.27
CA ASP A 293 20.03 -10.47 -2.11
C ASP A 293 20.38 -11.42 -0.93
N LYS A 294 21.67 -11.69 -0.75
CA LYS A 294 22.20 -12.58 0.30
C LYS A 294 21.79 -12.16 1.72
N ASP A 295 21.45 -10.88 1.92
CA ASP A 295 21.06 -10.30 3.19
C ASP A 295 19.53 -10.15 3.28
N GLY A 296 18.79 -10.74 2.34
CA GLY A 296 17.32 -10.77 2.31
C GLY A 296 16.68 -9.44 1.93
N TRP A 297 17.38 -8.56 1.21
CA TRP A 297 16.85 -7.30 0.70
C TRP A 297 16.49 -7.38 -0.78
N ILE A 298 15.39 -6.72 -1.14
CA ILE A 298 14.92 -6.63 -2.53
C ILE A 298 15.15 -5.19 -3.01
N GLU A 299 15.69 -5.01 -4.22
CA GLU A 299 16.04 -3.68 -4.73
C GLU A 299 14.79 -2.80 -4.90
N ARG A 300 13.79 -3.33 -5.61
CA ARG A 300 12.51 -2.67 -5.91
C ARG A 300 11.37 -3.67 -5.79
N ALA A 301 10.25 -3.29 -5.19
CA ALA A 301 9.03 -4.08 -5.22
C ALA A 301 7.78 -3.24 -4.97
N PHE A 302 6.66 -3.68 -5.53
CA PHE A 302 5.35 -3.31 -5.02
C PHE A 302 5.09 -4.03 -3.70
N VAL A 303 4.37 -3.39 -2.80
CA VAL A 303 4.01 -3.95 -1.49
C VAL A 303 2.51 -3.79 -1.30
N ASN A 304 1.84 -4.92 -1.10
CA ASN A 304 0.42 -5.01 -0.82
C ASN A 304 0.21 -5.81 0.48
N TYR A 305 -0.96 -5.65 1.10
CA TYR A 305 -1.40 -6.41 2.25
C TYR A 305 -2.89 -6.75 2.13
N TYR A 306 -3.31 -7.91 2.63
CA TYR A 306 -4.73 -8.27 2.71
C TYR A 306 -5.03 -9.28 3.83
N ALA A 307 -6.26 -9.21 4.34
CA ALA A 307 -6.88 -10.29 5.09
C ALA A 307 -8.17 -10.71 4.38
N GLY A 308 -8.40 -12.01 4.27
CA GLY A 308 -9.61 -12.54 3.66
C GLY A 308 -9.62 -14.06 3.57
N ALA A 309 -10.80 -14.63 3.37
CA ALA A 309 -10.93 -16.00 2.88
C ALA A 309 -10.33 -16.13 1.46
N PRO A 310 -9.86 -17.32 1.02
CA PRO A 310 -9.31 -17.53 -0.31
C PRO A 310 -10.25 -17.11 -1.46
N ASP A 311 -11.56 -17.33 -1.29
CA ASP A 311 -12.62 -16.94 -2.22
C ASP A 311 -13.23 -15.55 -1.91
N GLY A 312 -12.74 -14.88 -0.88
CA GLY A 312 -13.23 -13.60 -0.40
C GLY A 312 -12.94 -12.43 -1.33
N LYS A 313 -13.69 -11.34 -1.14
CA LYS A 313 -13.60 -10.12 -1.97
C LYS A 313 -12.17 -9.57 -2.02
N HIS A 314 -11.55 -9.32 -0.86
CA HIS A 314 -10.21 -8.73 -0.77
C HIS A 314 -9.12 -9.58 -1.42
N THR A 315 -9.20 -10.91 -1.28
CA THR A 315 -8.27 -11.84 -1.94
C THR A 315 -8.41 -11.80 -3.46
N LYS A 316 -9.65 -11.75 -3.98
CA LYS A 316 -9.90 -11.61 -5.43
C LYS A 316 -9.48 -10.25 -6.00
N MET A 317 -9.62 -9.16 -5.23
CA MET A 317 -9.08 -7.84 -5.65
C MET A 317 -7.55 -7.88 -5.68
N SER A 318 -6.92 -8.45 -4.64
CA SER A 318 -5.46 -8.66 -4.56
C SER A 318 -4.92 -9.55 -5.68
N GLU A 319 -5.69 -10.53 -6.16
CA GLU A 319 -5.31 -11.36 -7.30
C GLU A 319 -5.23 -10.56 -8.61
N GLU A 320 -6.23 -9.71 -8.90
CA GLU A 320 -6.20 -8.85 -10.09
C GLU A 320 -5.12 -7.77 -9.96
N LEU A 321 -4.82 -7.28 -8.75
CA LEU A 321 -3.64 -6.45 -8.49
C LEU A 321 -2.34 -7.18 -8.87
N VAL A 322 -2.08 -8.36 -8.29
CA VAL A 322 -0.89 -9.19 -8.60
C VAL A 322 -0.79 -9.47 -10.10
N ARG A 323 -1.92 -9.79 -10.74
CA ARG A 323 -2.02 -10.01 -12.18
C ARG A 323 -1.66 -8.76 -12.98
N SER A 324 -2.14 -7.58 -12.60
CA SER A 324 -1.81 -6.32 -13.28
C SER A 324 -0.31 -6.00 -13.20
N VAL A 325 0.34 -6.24 -12.05
CA VAL A 325 1.80 -6.10 -11.91
C VAL A 325 2.53 -7.06 -12.85
N HIS A 326 2.09 -8.31 -12.94
CA HIS A 326 2.69 -9.28 -13.86
C HIS A 326 2.54 -8.91 -15.35
N LEU A 327 1.52 -8.13 -15.72
CA LEU A 327 1.29 -7.67 -17.09
C LEU A 327 2.04 -6.37 -17.44
N PHE A 328 2.24 -5.46 -16.49
CA PHE A 328 2.64 -4.07 -16.78
C PHE A 328 3.94 -3.60 -16.11
N SER A 329 4.56 -4.46 -15.30
CA SER A 329 5.82 -4.18 -14.62
C SER A 329 6.84 -5.30 -14.83
N ASN A 330 8.13 -4.96 -14.70
CA ASN A 330 9.20 -5.95 -14.55
C ASN A 330 9.53 -6.31 -13.10
N GLU A 331 9.14 -5.46 -12.16
CA GLU A 331 9.46 -5.55 -10.73
C GLU A 331 8.55 -6.56 -9.99
N PRO A 332 9.00 -7.14 -8.87
CA PRO A 332 8.19 -8.05 -8.07
C PRO A 332 7.10 -7.36 -7.25
N ILE A 333 6.10 -8.14 -6.83
CA ILE A 333 5.11 -7.74 -5.83
C ILE A 333 5.23 -8.63 -4.59
N ILE A 334 5.37 -7.99 -3.44
CA ILE A 334 5.29 -8.60 -2.12
C ILE A 334 3.86 -8.46 -1.63
N VAL A 335 3.24 -9.57 -1.24
CA VAL A 335 1.88 -9.57 -0.69
C VAL A 335 1.92 -10.10 0.74
N PHE A 336 1.55 -9.24 1.69
CA PHE A 336 1.43 -9.56 3.10
C PHE A 336 0.07 -10.13 3.44
N HIS A 337 0.01 -11.45 3.56
CA HIS A 337 -1.18 -12.19 3.93
C HIS A 337 -1.35 -12.24 5.46
N LEU A 338 -2.51 -11.75 5.91
CA LEU A 338 -2.90 -11.64 7.33
C LEU A 338 -4.07 -12.57 7.71
N GLY A 339 -4.69 -13.22 6.74
CA GLY A 339 -5.78 -14.18 6.94
C GLY A 339 -5.29 -15.55 7.42
N SER A 340 -6.22 -16.49 7.55
CA SER A 340 -5.91 -17.87 7.95
C SER A 340 -5.46 -18.75 6.79
N LEU A 341 -5.99 -18.53 5.57
CA LEU A 341 -5.80 -19.41 4.41
C LEU A 341 -5.50 -18.61 3.15
N THR A 342 -4.61 -19.16 2.33
CA THR A 342 -4.28 -18.62 1.00
C THR A 342 -5.01 -19.38 -0.12
N PRO A 343 -5.17 -18.79 -1.32
CA PRO A 343 -5.63 -19.51 -2.52
C PRO A 343 -4.65 -20.63 -2.94
N ASP A 344 -5.18 -21.73 -3.47
CA ASP A 344 -4.37 -22.88 -3.91
C ASP A 344 -3.65 -22.60 -5.24
N ASP A 345 -4.35 -21.91 -6.14
CA ASP A 345 -3.95 -21.52 -7.48
C ASP A 345 -2.98 -20.32 -7.50
N TRP A 346 -2.62 -19.77 -6.33
CA TRP A 346 -1.49 -18.87 -6.16
C TRP A 346 -0.21 -19.70 -6.07
N THR A 347 0.43 -19.91 -7.21
CA THR A 347 1.70 -20.65 -7.34
C THR A 347 2.77 -19.79 -8.00
N ALA A 348 4.05 -20.12 -7.77
CA ALA A 348 5.16 -19.46 -8.46
C ALA A 348 5.17 -19.70 -9.98
N SER A 349 4.51 -20.75 -10.49
CA SER A 349 4.36 -20.96 -11.95
C SER A 349 3.37 -19.99 -12.58
N ARG A 350 2.25 -19.69 -11.89
CA ARG A 350 1.27 -18.69 -12.32
C ARG A 350 1.75 -17.26 -12.10
N PHE A 351 2.42 -17.02 -10.98
CA PHE A 351 2.89 -15.70 -10.55
C PHE A 351 4.41 -15.73 -10.24
N PRO A 352 5.28 -15.77 -11.27
CA PRO A 352 6.73 -15.87 -11.11
C PRO A 352 7.41 -14.64 -10.49
N ARG A 353 6.69 -13.54 -10.27
CA ARG A 353 7.18 -12.33 -9.59
C ARG A 353 6.43 -12.02 -8.29
N LEU A 354 5.55 -12.91 -7.82
CA LEU A 354 4.92 -12.82 -6.51
C LEU A 354 5.85 -13.35 -5.41
N LEU A 355 5.89 -12.62 -4.30
CA LEU A 355 6.44 -13.03 -3.01
C LEU A 355 5.32 -12.99 -1.96
N LEU A 356 4.71 -14.15 -1.71
CA LEU A 356 3.64 -14.27 -0.71
C LEU A 356 4.26 -14.41 0.69
N MET A 357 4.16 -13.33 1.46
CA MET A 357 4.67 -13.25 2.83
C MET A 357 3.52 -13.37 3.83
N HIS A 358 3.67 -14.23 4.81
CA HIS A 358 2.72 -14.40 5.90
C HIS A 358 3.17 -13.57 7.11
N VAL A 359 2.19 -12.93 7.78
CA VAL A 359 2.36 -12.16 9.03
C VAL A 359 1.20 -12.44 9.98
N SER A 360 1.42 -12.39 11.29
CA SER A 360 0.33 -12.46 12.27
C SER A 360 -0.53 -11.20 12.18
N PRO A 361 -1.88 -11.28 12.22
CA PRO A 361 -2.74 -10.10 12.24
C PRO A 361 -2.57 -9.28 13.53
N LEU A 362 -3.00 -8.01 13.52
CA LEU A 362 -3.28 -7.28 14.76
C LEU A 362 -4.44 -7.99 15.47
N GLY A 363 -4.13 -8.80 16.49
CA GLY A 363 -5.11 -9.58 17.23
C GLY A 363 -6.05 -8.71 18.08
N PRO A 364 -7.13 -9.28 18.65
CA PRO A 364 -8.11 -8.52 19.44
C PRO A 364 -7.51 -7.84 20.69
N ALA A 365 -6.39 -8.35 21.20
CA ALA A 365 -5.61 -7.71 22.26
C ALA A 365 -4.91 -6.39 21.84
N VAL A 366 -4.89 -6.09 20.54
CA VAL A 366 -4.34 -4.86 19.95
C VAL A 366 -5.50 -4.05 19.36
N PRO A 367 -6.25 -3.27 20.17
CA PRO A 367 -7.39 -2.49 19.68
C PRO A 367 -6.90 -1.28 18.88
N ARG A 368 -6.61 -1.50 17.60
CA ARG A 368 -6.13 -0.55 16.60
C ARG A 368 -6.78 -0.87 15.24
N SER A 369 -6.86 0.11 14.33
CA SER A 369 -7.39 -0.13 12.98
C SER A 369 -6.57 -1.21 12.26
N PHE A 370 -7.25 -2.04 11.49
CA PHE A 370 -6.62 -3.04 10.62
C PHE A 370 -5.67 -2.38 9.60
N ASN A 371 -5.94 -1.13 9.21
CA ASN A 371 -5.16 -0.41 8.20
C ASN A 371 -3.72 -0.11 8.66
N PHE A 372 -3.42 -0.13 9.96
CA PHE A 372 -2.02 -0.06 10.42
C PHE A 372 -1.17 -1.30 10.06
N ASN A 373 -1.79 -2.40 9.60
CA ASN A 373 -1.06 -3.49 8.95
C ASN A 373 -0.40 -3.06 7.63
N LYS A 374 -0.97 -2.09 6.91
CA LYS A 374 -0.36 -1.47 5.73
C LYS A 374 1.00 -0.88 6.11
N ILE A 375 1.02 0.02 7.10
CA ILE A 375 2.22 0.71 7.56
C ILE A 375 3.25 -0.29 8.12
N ARG A 376 2.79 -1.31 8.83
CA ARG A 376 3.65 -2.42 9.28
C ARG A 376 4.30 -3.15 8.09
N SER A 377 3.56 -3.41 7.01
CA SER A 377 4.09 -4.10 5.83
C SER A 377 5.32 -3.40 5.21
N PHE A 378 5.38 -2.06 5.28
CA PHE A 378 6.52 -1.29 4.75
C PHE A 378 7.81 -1.62 5.49
N LEU A 379 7.71 -1.79 6.82
CA LEU A 379 8.83 -2.17 7.69
C LEU A 379 9.21 -3.64 7.52
N LEU A 380 8.27 -4.50 7.12
CA LEU A 380 8.49 -5.93 7.00
C LEU A 380 8.98 -6.35 5.61
N ALA A 381 8.79 -5.49 4.59
CA ALA A 381 9.10 -5.77 3.19
C ALA A 381 10.60 -5.95 2.86
N ARG A 382 11.51 -5.34 3.63
CA ARG A 382 12.97 -5.29 3.33
C ARG A 382 13.27 -4.86 1.89
N VAL A 383 12.57 -3.82 1.41
CA VAL A 383 12.74 -3.24 0.07
C VAL A 383 13.59 -1.97 0.14
N ARG A 384 14.54 -1.80 -0.79
CA ARG A 384 15.34 -0.56 -0.87
C ARG A 384 14.52 0.58 -1.48
N VAL A 385 13.62 0.27 -2.42
CA VAL A 385 12.58 1.17 -2.94
C VAL A 385 11.24 0.43 -2.98
N GLY A 386 10.24 0.94 -2.27
CA GLY A 386 8.89 0.38 -2.19
C GLY A 386 7.83 1.28 -2.81
N VAL A 387 6.82 0.66 -3.41
CA VAL A 387 5.56 1.30 -3.83
C VAL A 387 4.41 0.55 -3.17
N GLU A 388 3.67 1.22 -2.29
CA GLU A 388 2.45 0.64 -1.70
C GLU A 388 1.37 0.54 -2.76
N LEU A 389 0.62 -0.57 -2.72
CA LEU A 389 -0.63 -0.73 -3.47
C LEU A 389 -1.68 -1.41 -2.60
N ASP A 390 -2.80 -0.73 -2.39
CA ASP A 390 -3.93 -1.24 -1.63
C ASP A 390 -4.66 -2.38 -2.37
N SER A 391 -5.40 -3.21 -1.64
CA SER A 391 -6.04 -4.41 -2.22
C SER A 391 -6.99 -4.12 -3.38
N ASP A 392 -7.64 -2.96 -3.41
CA ASP A 392 -8.57 -2.53 -4.47
C ASP A 392 -7.90 -1.58 -5.50
N GLN A 393 -6.61 -1.79 -5.74
CA GLN A 393 -5.87 -1.13 -6.80
C GLN A 393 -5.52 -2.07 -7.97
N PHE A 394 -5.18 -1.47 -9.12
CA PHE A 394 -4.44 -2.16 -10.18
C PHE A 394 -3.41 -1.20 -10.80
N VAL A 395 -2.34 -1.75 -11.37
CA VAL A 395 -1.32 -0.95 -12.07
C VAL A 395 -1.55 -0.91 -13.58
N ALA A 396 -0.90 0.03 -14.27
CA ALA A 396 -0.99 0.21 -15.71
C ALA A 396 0.41 0.39 -16.34
N PRO A 397 0.54 0.30 -17.69
CA PRO A 397 1.84 0.45 -18.37
C PRO A 397 2.59 1.72 -17.98
N GLY A 398 3.88 1.55 -17.65
CA GLY A 398 4.77 2.64 -17.22
C GLY A 398 4.84 2.87 -15.71
N VAL A 399 4.12 2.09 -14.90
CA VAL A 399 4.16 2.16 -13.42
C VAL A 399 5.59 2.12 -12.84
N ASP A 400 6.53 1.42 -13.48
CA ASP A 400 7.93 1.30 -13.03
C ASP A 400 8.66 2.65 -12.92
N TYR A 401 8.17 3.70 -13.59
CA TYR A 401 8.67 5.07 -13.42
C TYR A 401 8.53 5.58 -11.98
N MET A 402 7.56 5.06 -11.20
CA MET A 402 7.39 5.39 -9.78
C MET A 402 8.64 5.06 -8.97
N PHE A 403 9.29 3.91 -9.17
CA PHE A 403 10.53 3.55 -8.45
C PHE A 403 11.66 4.54 -8.72
N ASN A 404 11.83 4.95 -9.99
CA ASN A 404 12.87 5.91 -10.38
C ASN A 404 12.63 7.28 -9.73
N MET A 405 11.37 7.75 -9.69
CA MET A 405 11.01 9.00 -9.01
C MET A 405 11.21 8.90 -7.49
N THR A 406 10.80 7.79 -6.89
CA THR A 406 10.95 7.51 -5.47
C THR A 406 12.41 7.55 -5.04
N GLN A 407 13.29 6.88 -5.80
CA GLN A 407 14.73 6.84 -5.55
C GLN A 407 15.42 8.19 -5.75
N LYS A 408 14.98 8.98 -6.74
CA LYS A 408 15.50 10.34 -7.01
C LYS A 408 15.14 11.33 -5.91
N GLU A 409 13.97 11.18 -5.29
CA GLU A 409 13.38 12.22 -4.44
C GLU A 409 13.45 11.93 -2.94
N ILE A 410 13.54 10.67 -2.52
CA ILE A 410 13.60 10.25 -1.11
C ILE A 410 15.02 9.78 -0.81
N THR A 411 15.78 10.68 -0.20
CA THR A 411 17.19 10.51 0.11
C THR A 411 17.41 10.60 1.62
N LYS A 412 18.66 10.44 2.06
CA LYS A 412 19.05 10.71 3.46
C LYS A 412 18.65 12.13 3.92
N ASP A 413 18.69 13.11 3.02
CA ASP A 413 18.37 14.51 3.29
C ASP A 413 16.87 14.83 3.19
N TYR A 414 16.08 13.90 2.64
CA TYR A 414 14.62 13.97 2.60
C TYR A 414 14.00 12.58 2.90
N PRO A 415 14.05 12.12 4.17
CA PRO A 415 13.66 10.77 4.57
C PRO A 415 12.13 10.65 4.80
N ILE A 416 11.32 11.23 3.92
CA ILE A 416 9.86 11.30 4.03
C ILE A 416 9.23 10.62 2.80
N PRO A 417 8.23 9.74 2.95
CA PRO A 417 7.60 9.08 1.81
C PRO A 417 6.92 10.08 0.85
N ILE A 418 6.82 9.68 -0.42
CA ILE A 418 5.93 10.33 -1.37
C ILE A 418 4.53 9.85 -1.08
N LEU A 419 3.65 10.74 -0.60
CA LEU A 419 2.22 10.47 -0.46
C LEU A 419 1.49 11.09 -1.66
N PRO A 420 0.70 10.33 -2.44
CA PRO A 420 -0.07 10.89 -3.55
C PRO A 420 -1.18 11.79 -3.04
N VAL A 421 -1.48 12.86 -3.79
CA VAL A 421 -2.58 13.77 -3.49
C VAL A 421 -3.93 13.05 -3.39
N HIS A 422 -4.76 13.42 -2.40
CA HIS A 422 -6.15 13.03 -2.27
C HIS A 422 -7.09 14.05 -2.96
N TYR A 423 -8.38 13.73 -3.05
CA TYR A 423 -9.42 14.70 -3.42
C TYR A 423 -9.47 15.89 -2.44
N PHE A 424 -9.54 17.11 -2.99
CA PHE A 424 -9.64 18.36 -2.24
C PHE A 424 -11.11 18.66 -1.85
N SER A 425 -11.62 17.93 -0.85
CA SER A 425 -12.87 18.29 -0.17
C SER A 425 -12.61 19.49 0.76
N PHE A 426 -13.01 20.69 0.35
CA PHE A 426 -13.01 21.86 1.24
C PHE A 426 -14.23 21.87 2.17
N THR A 427 -14.93 20.75 2.35
CA THR A 427 -16.20 20.74 3.09
C THR A 427 -15.95 20.67 4.60
N GLN A 428 -16.62 21.56 5.32
CA GLN A 428 -16.63 21.63 6.78
C GLN A 428 -17.28 20.40 7.46
N LYS A 429 -17.60 19.34 6.71
CA LYS A 429 -18.12 18.08 7.26
C LYS A 429 -17.01 17.14 7.72
N ASP A 430 -15.86 17.14 7.03
CA ASP A 430 -14.73 16.24 7.31
C ASP A 430 -13.81 16.77 8.45
N ALA A 431 -13.96 18.05 8.80
CA ALA A 431 -12.99 18.80 9.59
C ALA A 431 -13.28 18.95 11.11
N PRO A 432 -14.50 19.30 11.59
CA PRO A 432 -14.68 19.76 12.98
C PRO A 432 -14.89 18.64 14.03
N SER A 433 -15.22 17.43 13.58
CA SER A 433 -15.36 16.21 14.38
C SER A 433 -14.02 15.54 14.69
N ASN A 434 -13.07 15.62 13.75
CA ASN A 434 -11.75 15.05 13.88
C ASN A 434 -10.91 15.81 14.91
N ILE A 435 -10.71 15.21 16.09
CA ILE A 435 -10.04 15.85 17.22
C ILE A 435 -8.66 16.39 16.84
N TRP A 436 -7.92 15.65 16.00
CA TRP A 436 -6.58 15.99 15.55
C TRP A 436 -6.53 17.21 14.63
N TRP A 437 -7.64 17.59 13.97
CA TRP A 437 -7.64 18.72 13.04
C TRP A 437 -7.43 20.06 13.76
N ARG A 438 -7.99 20.23 14.96
CA ARG A 438 -7.87 21.46 15.77
C ARG A 438 -6.44 21.77 16.19
N ARG A 439 -5.57 20.75 16.23
CA ARG A 439 -4.12 20.89 16.47
C ARG A 439 -3.45 21.79 15.45
N PHE A 440 -3.95 21.72 14.22
CA PHE A 440 -3.39 22.38 13.06
C PHE A 440 -4.25 23.61 12.71
N CYS A 441 -5.57 23.44 12.63
CA CYS A 441 -6.48 24.50 12.24
C CYS A 441 -7.06 25.24 13.46
N THR A 442 -6.34 26.27 13.91
CA THR A 442 -6.68 27.08 15.11
C THR A 442 -7.75 28.15 14.86
N ASP A 443 -7.93 28.59 13.61
CA ASP A 443 -8.93 29.59 13.21
C ASP A 443 -9.68 29.09 11.96
N PRO A 444 -10.77 28.32 12.10
CA PRO A 444 -11.41 27.60 10.99
C PRO A 444 -11.67 28.37 9.68
N PRO A 445 -12.11 29.64 9.66
CA PRO A 445 -12.17 30.44 8.42
C PRO A 445 -10.80 30.87 7.88
N HIS A 446 -9.78 31.05 8.74
CA HIS A 446 -8.44 31.55 8.41
C HIS A 446 -7.33 30.56 8.79
N CYS A 447 -7.47 29.28 8.45
CA CYS A 447 -6.42 28.27 8.65
C CYS A 447 -5.24 28.42 7.65
N GLU A 448 -4.77 29.66 7.47
CA GLU A 448 -3.82 30.20 6.48
C GLU A 448 -2.44 29.53 6.48
N ARG A 449 -2.05 28.87 7.57
CA ARG A 449 -0.84 28.05 7.65
C ARG A 449 -1.04 26.58 7.27
N HIS A 450 -2.29 26.13 7.22
CA HIS A 450 -2.63 24.71 7.12
C HIS A 450 -3.21 24.38 5.77
N SER A 451 -2.38 23.69 5.00
CA SER A 451 -2.81 22.92 3.87
C SER A 451 -3.34 21.58 4.34
N MET A 452 -4.64 21.33 4.14
CA MET A 452 -5.18 19.99 3.94
C MET A 452 -4.55 19.42 2.66
N ARG A 453 -3.27 19.04 2.76
CA ARG A 453 -2.63 18.10 1.84
C ARG A 453 -3.08 16.72 2.22
N TRP A 454 -4.40 16.50 2.17
CA TRP A 454 -4.90 15.15 2.22
C TRP A 454 -4.19 14.41 1.09
N SER A 455 -3.55 13.33 1.49
CA SER A 455 -2.72 12.51 0.64
C SER A 455 -3.08 11.08 0.99
N HIS A 456 -3.45 10.26 0.01
CA HIS A 456 -3.85 8.88 0.31
C HIS A 456 -2.71 8.13 0.99
N ALA A 457 -3.07 7.15 1.81
CA ALA A 457 -2.14 6.18 2.38
C ALA A 457 -1.60 5.16 1.34
N HIS A 458 -1.20 5.61 0.15
CA HIS A 458 -0.50 4.80 -0.87
C HIS A 458 0.94 5.30 -1.07
N PRO A 459 1.81 5.25 -0.03
CA PRO A 459 3.14 5.82 -0.11
C PRO A 459 4.04 5.11 -1.12
N THR A 460 4.97 5.86 -1.69
CA THR A 460 6.22 5.30 -2.20
C THR A 460 7.37 5.74 -1.31
N TRP A 461 8.34 4.85 -1.06
CA TRP A 461 9.45 5.11 -0.14
C TRP A 461 10.77 4.53 -0.63
N THR A 462 11.89 5.12 -0.19
CA THR A 462 13.16 4.39 -0.10
C THR A 462 13.39 3.97 1.34
N PHE A 463 14.36 3.08 1.58
CA PHE A 463 14.74 2.66 2.93
C PHE A 463 15.05 3.84 3.88
N TRP A 464 15.45 5.01 3.36
CA TRP A 464 15.70 6.22 4.15
C TRP A 464 14.48 6.70 4.93
N ALA A 465 13.26 6.44 4.45
CA ALA A 465 12.02 6.81 5.13
C ALA A 465 11.54 5.79 6.18
N LEU A 466 12.16 4.60 6.27
CA LEU A 466 11.74 3.57 7.24
C LEU A 466 11.78 4.07 8.70
N PRO A 467 12.80 4.81 9.19
CA PRO A 467 12.81 5.31 10.58
C PRO A 467 11.65 6.27 10.89
N TRP A 468 11.22 7.06 9.89
CA TRP A 468 10.05 7.94 9.99
C TRP A 468 8.76 7.12 10.09
N ILE A 469 8.55 6.19 9.15
CA ILE A 469 7.42 5.25 9.13
C ILE A 469 7.32 4.48 10.45
N GLY A 470 8.45 3.94 10.92
CA GLY A 470 8.57 3.17 12.16
C GLY A 470 8.25 3.99 13.40
N THR A 471 8.72 5.24 13.46
CA THR A 471 8.38 6.17 14.56
C THR A 471 6.87 6.40 14.68
N TRP A 472 6.18 6.50 13.55
CA TRP A 472 4.75 6.77 13.52
C TRP A 472 3.87 5.54 13.78
N LEU A 473 4.22 4.38 13.23
CA LEU A 473 3.62 3.11 13.64
C LEU A 473 3.84 2.83 15.13
N ARG A 474 5.04 3.12 15.64
CA ARG A 474 5.38 2.97 17.07
C ARG A 474 4.46 3.80 17.94
N ARG A 475 4.27 5.08 17.60
CA ARG A 475 3.40 5.99 18.36
C ARG A 475 1.98 5.45 18.52
N ILE A 476 1.40 4.89 17.45
CA ILE A 476 0.08 4.24 17.48
C ILE A 476 0.09 3.03 18.41
N LEU A 477 1.00 2.07 18.18
CA LEU A 477 1.00 0.79 18.90
C LEU A 477 1.37 0.96 20.39
N ARG A 478 2.20 1.94 20.73
CA ARG A 478 2.58 2.28 22.11
C ARG A 478 1.65 3.28 22.80
N ASP A 479 0.58 3.72 22.14
CA ASP A 479 -0.36 4.72 22.67
C ASP A 479 0.35 6.03 23.09
N GLU A 480 1.42 6.39 22.38
CA GLU A 480 2.20 7.61 22.65
C GLU A 480 1.34 8.85 22.39
N THR A 481 1.66 9.93 23.08
CA THR A 481 0.90 11.18 23.05
C THR A 481 1.77 12.31 22.50
N LEU A 482 1.26 13.05 21.52
CA LEU A 482 1.89 14.28 21.04
C LEU A 482 1.69 15.40 22.07
N PRO A 483 2.71 16.23 22.33
CA PRO A 483 2.62 17.31 23.31
C PRO A 483 1.53 18.31 22.93
N GLU A 484 1.05 19.08 23.91
CA GLU A 484 0.02 20.11 23.71
C GLU A 484 0.39 21.09 22.59
N ALA A 485 -0.63 21.57 21.89
CA ALA A 485 -0.51 22.58 20.84
C ALA A 485 -1.29 23.84 21.22
N PRO A 486 -1.04 25.00 20.59
CA PRO A 486 -1.88 26.18 20.79
C PRO A 486 -3.35 25.83 20.58
N HIS A 487 -4.18 26.08 21.60
CA HIS A 487 -5.63 25.81 21.60
C HIS A 487 -6.06 24.33 21.56
N MET A 488 -5.14 23.37 21.75
CA MET A 488 -5.48 21.95 21.87
C MET A 488 -4.59 21.25 22.92
N GLY A 489 -5.22 20.47 23.80
CA GLY A 489 -4.51 19.57 24.71
C GLY A 489 -3.70 18.49 23.98
N ALA A 490 -3.00 17.66 24.75
CA ALA A 490 -2.15 16.60 24.21
C ALA A 490 -2.97 15.60 23.37
N LEU A 491 -2.43 15.16 22.23
CA LEU A 491 -3.12 14.28 21.29
C LEU A 491 -2.56 12.85 21.38
N ARG A 492 -3.36 11.91 21.90
CA ARG A 492 -3.04 10.48 21.89
C ARG A 492 -3.06 9.99 20.44
N VAL A 493 -1.96 9.44 19.94
CA VAL A 493 -1.84 9.07 18.52
C VAL A 493 -2.74 7.87 18.18
N ALA A 494 -3.04 7.01 19.14
CA ALA A 494 -4.00 5.91 18.97
C ALA A 494 -5.48 6.35 18.85
N ASP A 495 -5.79 7.63 19.06
CA ASP A 495 -7.13 8.19 18.81
C ASP A 495 -7.28 8.74 17.38
N ILE A 496 -6.24 8.61 16.54
CA ILE A 496 -6.32 8.80 15.09
C ILE A 496 -6.79 7.45 14.49
N PRO A 497 -7.96 7.39 13.83
CA PRO A 497 -8.60 6.12 13.48
C PRO A 497 -7.91 5.41 12.32
N GLU A 498 -7.44 6.16 11.31
CA GLU A 498 -6.97 5.60 10.04
C GLU A 498 -5.48 5.84 9.76
N ASP A 499 -4.94 5.01 8.86
CA ASP A 499 -3.57 5.10 8.35
C ASP A 499 -3.34 6.39 7.57
N GLU A 500 -4.30 6.80 6.74
CA GLU A 500 -4.27 8.06 5.99
C GLU A 500 -4.23 9.28 6.91
N ASP A 501 -5.19 9.42 7.83
CA ASP A 501 -5.22 10.51 8.80
C ASP A 501 -3.86 10.61 9.53
N MET A 502 -3.33 9.47 9.96
CA MET A 502 -2.09 9.43 10.72
C MET A 502 -0.87 9.81 9.89
N LEU A 503 -0.74 9.33 8.64
CA LEU A 503 0.35 9.73 7.73
C LEU A 503 0.30 11.24 7.41
N ASN A 504 -0.90 11.83 7.33
CA ASN A 504 -1.07 13.26 7.13
C ASN A 504 -0.71 14.07 8.39
N VAL A 505 -1.18 13.66 9.57
CA VAL A 505 -0.76 14.23 10.87
C VAL A 505 0.76 14.14 11.05
N ALA A 506 1.36 13.01 10.67
CA ALA A 506 2.78 12.77 10.72
C ALA A 506 3.57 13.76 9.85
N ALA A 507 3.11 13.95 8.61
CA ALA A 507 3.71 14.91 7.69
C ALA A 507 3.58 16.36 8.20
N TRP A 508 2.49 16.72 8.89
CA TRP A 508 2.31 18.06 9.44
C TRP A 508 3.13 18.33 10.70
N GLU A 509 3.23 17.40 11.64
CA GLU A 509 4.10 17.53 12.83
C GLU A 509 5.56 17.76 12.44
N ASP A 510 6.04 17.00 11.45
CA ASP A 510 7.41 17.12 10.96
C ASP A 510 7.59 18.29 9.97
N LYS A 511 6.52 19.06 9.67
CA LYS A 511 6.51 20.25 8.80
C LYS A 511 6.91 19.96 7.35
N VAL A 512 6.48 18.83 6.82
CA VAL A 512 6.69 18.45 5.42
C VAL A 512 6.07 19.52 4.50
N THR A 513 6.89 20.18 3.68
CA THR A 513 6.47 21.31 2.82
C THR A 513 6.25 20.92 1.35
N LYS A 514 6.65 19.71 0.95
CA LYS A 514 6.57 19.21 -0.43
C LYS A 514 5.17 18.73 -0.80
N GLN A 515 4.91 18.73 -2.10
CA GLN A 515 3.65 18.33 -2.71
C GLN A 515 3.93 17.48 -3.95
N TRP A 516 3.05 16.51 -4.19
CA TRP A 516 3.24 15.44 -5.17
C TRP A 516 2.13 15.45 -6.22
N CYS A 517 2.34 14.72 -7.30
CA CYS A 517 1.25 14.44 -8.24
C CYS A 517 0.33 13.37 -7.65
N LYS A 518 -0.90 13.31 -8.15
CA LYS A 518 -1.78 12.15 -8.00
C LYS A 518 -1.28 11.04 -8.92
N PHE A 519 -1.23 9.79 -8.46
CA PHE A 519 -0.80 8.65 -9.30
C PHE A 519 -1.72 7.42 -9.23
N ASP A 520 -2.72 7.49 -8.37
CA ASP A 520 -3.66 6.47 -7.92
C ASP A 520 -5.10 6.95 -8.16
N ASN A 521 -5.42 7.21 -9.43
CA ASN A 521 -6.69 7.81 -9.86
C ASN A 521 -7.86 6.85 -9.66
N ASP A 522 -9.12 7.32 -9.63
CA ASP A 522 -10.24 6.38 -9.67
C ASP A 522 -10.22 5.59 -10.99
N ARG A 523 -10.54 4.30 -10.94
CA ARG A 523 -10.57 3.40 -12.11
C ARG A 523 -11.36 3.95 -13.31
N THR A 524 -12.39 4.76 -13.07
CA THR A 524 -13.20 5.36 -14.14
C THR A 524 -12.42 6.40 -14.95
N GLU A 525 -11.40 7.03 -14.39
CA GLU A 525 -10.54 7.98 -15.10
C GLU A 525 -9.65 7.30 -16.15
N PHE A 526 -9.32 6.01 -15.97
CA PHE A 526 -8.62 5.20 -16.97
C PHE A 526 -9.45 4.96 -18.23
N GLU A 527 -10.77 5.16 -18.20
CA GLU A 527 -11.56 5.00 -19.42
C GLU A 527 -11.15 6.00 -20.51
N GLU A 528 -10.84 7.24 -20.15
CA GLU A 528 -10.42 8.25 -21.13
C GLU A 528 -9.03 7.96 -21.69
N MET A 529 -8.14 7.38 -20.89
CA MET A 529 -6.83 6.85 -21.36
C MET A 529 -7.00 5.67 -22.33
N ILE A 530 -7.99 4.81 -22.10
CA ILE A 530 -8.34 3.68 -22.98
C ILE A 530 -9.08 4.14 -24.24
N ARG A 531 -9.79 5.28 -24.20
CA ARG A 531 -10.46 5.90 -25.37
C ARG A 531 -9.51 6.77 -26.19
N TRP A 532 -8.37 7.17 -25.65
CA TRP A 532 -7.40 8.03 -26.34
C TRP A 532 -6.97 7.45 -27.69
N SER A 533 -6.67 8.34 -28.64
CA SER A 533 -6.16 8.01 -29.96
C SER A 533 -4.94 8.89 -30.29
N PRO A 534 -3.83 8.34 -30.82
CA PRO A 534 -2.65 9.11 -31.21
C PRO A 534 -2.94 10.29 -32.15
N GLY A 535 -4.00 10.20 -32.96
CA GLY A 535 -4.42 11.27 -33.87
C GLY A 535 -4.88 12.57 -33.19
N ASN A 536 -5.20 12.55 -31.90
CA ASN A 536 -5.80 13.70 -31.18
C ASN A 536 -4.78 14.73 -30.65
N ALA A 537 -3.59 14.81 -31.27
CA ALA A 537 -2.57 15.85 -31.02
C ALA A 537 -2.19 16.04 -29.52
N ASN A 538 -2.10 14.95 -28.75
CA ASN A 538 -1.83 14.94 -27.30
C ASN A 538 -2.85 15.74 -26.45
N LYS A 539 -4.05 16.00 -26.98
CA LYS A 539 -5.19 16.46 -26.19
C LYS A 539 -5.89 15.25 -25.59
N CYS A 540 -6.25 15.35 -24.32
CA CYS A 540 -7.17 14.40 -23.70
C CYS A 540 -8.59 14.64 -24.25
N PRO A 541 -9.42 13.60 -24.49
CA PRO A 541 -10.82 13.78 -24.88
C PRO A 541 -11.58 14.66 -23.87
N SER A 542 -12.68 15.30 -24.27
CA SER A 542 -13.51 16.03 -23.30
C SER A 542 -14.26 15.03 -22.40
N GLY A 543 -13.83 14.88 -21.14
CA GLY A 543 -14.38 13.91 -20.19
C GLY A 543 -13.86 14.10 -18.76
N THR A 544 -14.41 13.32 -17.81
CA THR A 544 -14.11 13.42 -16.37
C THR A 544 -12.64 13.16 -16.05
N GLY A 545 -12.05 12.08 -16.57
CA GLY A 545 -10.64 11.74 -16.34
C GLY A 545 -9.64 12.79 -16.86
N CYS A 546 -10.05 13.58 -17.86
CA CYS A 546 -9.23 14.62 -18.49
C CYS A 546 -9.27 15.98 -17.74
N SER A 547 -10.15 16.13 -16.76
CA SER A 547 -10.11 17.24 -15.80
C SER A 547 -8.92 17.09 -14.85
N ASN A 548 -8.43 18.21 -14.30
CA ASN A 548 -7.54 18.13 -13.14
C ASN A 548 -8.34 17.66 -11.93
N ILE A 549 -7.67 17.17 -10.89
CA ILE A 549 -8.33 17.04 -9.58
C ILE A 549 -8.87 18.41 -9.20
N MET A 550 -10.08 18.45 -8.63
CA MET A 550 -10.80 19.68 -8.27
C MET A 550 -9.86 20.72 -7.69
N ALA A 551 -9.91 21.94 -8.20
CA ALA A 551 -8.97 22.98 -7.82
C ALA A 551 -9.18 23.39 -6.35
N ASP A 552 -8.26 22.99 -5.48
CA ASP A 552 -8.10 23.64 -4.17
C ASP A 552 -7.63 25.07 -4.43
N MET A 553 -8.50 26.06 -4.21
CA MET A 553 -8.21 27.47 -4.52
C MET A 553 -6.96 28.03 -3.84
N ARG A 554 -6.38 27.33 -2.85
CA ARG A 554 -5.26 27.80 -2.04
C ARG A 554 -3.95 27.05 -2.31
N PHE A 555 -3.99 25.75 -2.58
CA PHE A 555 -2.79 24.93 -2.83
C PHE A 555 -2.65 24.48 -4.27
N TYR A 556 -3.78 24.22 -4.92
CA TYR A 556 -3.84 23.79 -6.31
C TYR A 556 -4.89 24.63 -7.04
N PRO A 557 -4.72 25.98 -7.13
CA PRO A 557 -5.72 26.86 -7.74
C PRO A 557 -5.95 26.57 -9.23
N LYS A 558 -5.05 25.80 -9.85
CA LYS A 558 -5.18 25.27 -11.21
C LYS A 558 -5.40 23.74 -11.25
N GLY A 559 -5.73 23.12 -10.11
CA GLY A 559 -5.78 21.67 -9.90
C GLY A 559 -4.41 21.01 -9.79
N ALA A 560 -4.38 19.74 -9.38
CA ALA A 560 -3.16 18.91 -9.35
C ALA A 560 -3.02 18.07 -10.63
N ALA A 561 -1.78 17.75 -11.01
CA ALA A 561 -1.49 16.85 -12.12
C ALA A 561 -1.76 15.39 -11.72
N LYS A 562 -2.30 14.61 -12.67
CA LYS A 562 -2.62 13.18 -12.51
C LYS A 562 -1.67 12.34 -13.36
N ALA A 563 -1.12 11.27 -12.82
CA ALA A 563 -0.37 10.27 -13.56
C ALA A 563 -1.14 8.95 -13.55
N HIS A 564 -1.32 8.32 -14.70
CA HIS A 564 -2.11 7.08 -14.82
C HIS A 564 -1.23 5.85 -14.61
N PHE A 565 -0.57 5.79 -13.45
CA PHE A 565 0.27 4.66 -13.04
C PHE A 565 -0.55 3.56 -12.36
N THR A 566 -1.46 3.95 -11.45
CA THR A 566 -2.32 3.03 -10.72
C THR A 566 -3.75 3.56 -10.68
N ALA A 567 -4.69 2.62 -10.61
CA ALA A 567 -6.09 2.88 -10.32
C ALA A 567 -6.38 2.52 -8.87
N HIS A 568 -7.26 3.25 -8.21
CA HIS A 568 -7.80 2.99 -6.87
C HIS A 568 -9.33 2.83 -6.94
N ASN A 569 -9.94 2.37 -5.84
CA ASN A 569 -11.39 2.13 -5.73
C ASN A 569 -11.90 1.06 -6.73
N ALA A 570 -11.03 0.12 -7.12
CA ALA A 570 -11.28 -1.01 -8.02
C ALA A 570 -11.94 -2.19 -7.27
N LYS A 571 -13.05 -1.87 -6.59
CA LYS A 571 -13.67 -2.73 -5.56
C LYS A 571 -14.44 -3.95 -6.08
N ASP A 572 -14.62 -4.10 -7.39
CA ASP A 572 -15.19 -5.30 -8.02
C ASP A 572 -14.09 -6.01 -8.82
N PRO A 573 -13.64 -7.22 -8.41
CA PRO A 573 -12.66 -8.01 -9.15
C PRO A 573 -13.07 -8.29 -10.60
N VAL A 574 -14.36 -8.49 -10.88
CA VAL A 574 -14.86 -8.80 -12.24
C VAL A 574 -14.80 -7.56 -13.13
N GLU A 575 -15.11 -6.37 -12.57
CA GLU A 575 -14.93 -5.10 -13.27
C GLU A 575 -13.44 -4.80 -13.50
N THR A 576 -12.62 -4.97 -12.45
CA THR A 576 -11.17 -4.74 -12.45
C THR A 576 -10.45 -5.60 -13.49
N LYS A 577 -10.80 -6.89 -13.55
CA LYS A 577 -10.32 -7.81 -14.59
C LYS A 577 -10.57 -7.27 -16.00
N ARG A 578 -11.76 -6.73 -16.27
CA ARG A 578 -12.13 -6.15 -17.59
C ARG A 578 -11.32 -4.90 -17.92
N TRP A 579 -11.01 -4.06 -16.92
CA TRP A 579 -10.12 -2.91 -17.10
C TRP A 579 -8.71 -3.34 -17.47
N ILE A 580 -8.13 -4.28 -16.71
CA ILE A 580 -6.79 -4.85 -16.96
C ILE A 580 -6.74 -5.51 -18.36
N ASP A 581 -7.76 -6.29 -18.73
CA ASP A 581 -7.86 -6.94 -20.04
C ASP A 581 -7.84 -5.90 -21.19
N ARG A 582 -8.64 -4.84 -21.08
CA ARG A 582 -8.69 -3.74 -22.08
C ARG A 582 -7.40 -2.94 -22.16
N ILE A 583 -6.76 -2.66 -21.02
CA ILE A 583 -5.47 -1.95 -20.97
C ILE A 583 -4.39 -2.78 -21.64
N ASN A 584 -4.29 -4.07 -21.31
CA ASN A 584 -3.31 -4.97 -21.92
C ASN A 584 -3.56 -5.12 -23.43
N GLU A 585 -4.80 -5.35 -23.87
CA GLU A 585 -5.13 -5.44 -25.29
C GLU A 585 -4.66 -4.20 -26.07
N ARG A 586 -4.89 -2.99 -25.54
CA ARG A 586 -4.41 -1.75 -26.16
C ARG A 586 -2.89 -1.60 -26.10
N TYR A 587 -2.26 -1.99 -25.00
CA TYR A 587 -0.81 -1.92 -24.83
C TYR A 587 -0.09 -2.82 -25.85
N GLN A 588 -0.50 -4.09 -25.97
CA GLN A 588 0.05 -5.03 -26.96
C GLN A 588 -0.16 -4.56 -28.41
N LYS A 589 -1.24 -3.82 -28.69
CA LYS A 589 -1.51 -3.22 -30.01
C LYS A 589 -0.76 -1.91 -30.28
N GLY A 590 0.04 -1.40 -29.34
CA GLY A 590 0.67 -0.07 -29.45
C GLY A 590 -0.33 1.10 -29.41
N LEU A 591 -1.55 0.85 -28.93
CA LEU A 591 -2.66 1.80 -28.85
C LEU A 591 -2.84 2.41 -27.45
N TYR A 592 -2.03 2.02 -26.47
CA TYR A 592 -2.01 2.65 -25.15
C TYR A 592 -1.17 3.94 -25.20
N PRO A 593 -1.56 5.04 -24.52
CA PRO A 593 -0.80 6.28 -24.55
C PRO A 593 0.62 6.12 -23.97
N THR A 594 1.63 6.61 -24.70
CA THR A 594 3.01 6.75 -24.17
C THR A 594 3.15 7.94 -23.22
N LYS A 595 2.17 8.85 -23.24
CA LYS A 595 2.04 9.99 -22.33
C LYS A 595 0.91 9.69 -21.35
N ILE A 596 1.24 9.59 -20.07
CA ILE A 596 0.33 9.13 -19.00
C ILE A 596 0.10 10.16 -17.89
N ILE A 597 0.82 11.29 -17.94
CA ILE A 597 0.63 12.41 -17.03
C ILE A 597 -0.32 13.42 -17.69
N ILE A 598 -1.41 13.76 -17.03
CA ILE A 598 -2.43 14.72 -17.46
C ILE A 598 -2.35 15.97 -16.59
N TYR A 599 -2.28 17.13 -17.24
CA TYR A 599 -2.50 18.42 -16.58
C TYR A 599 -3.09 19.43 -17.56
N GLN A 600 -4.17 20.09 -17.15
CA GLN A 600 -4.94 21.05 -17.94
C GLN A 600 -5.34 20.51 -19.33
N GLY A 601 -5.85 19.27 -19.36
CA GLY A 601 -6.28 18.58 -20.60
C GLY A 601 -5.15 18.20 -21.58
N LYS A 602 -3.89 18.39 -21.21
CA LYS A 602 -2.70 18.06 -22.01
C LYS A 602 -1.99 16.85 -21.42
N LEU A 603 -1.45 16.02 -22.31
CA LEU A 603 -0.71 14.81 -21.97
C LEU A 603 0.82 15.04 -22.02
N PHE A 604 1.52 14.51 -21.02
CA PHE A 604 2.96 14.60 -20.82
C PHE A 604 3.57 13.20 -20.63
N ALA A 605 4.78 12.99 -21.17
CA ALA A 605 5.53 11.76 -20.99
C ALA A 605 6.22 11.70 -19.61
N THR A 606 6.74 12.84 -19.15
CA THR A 606 7.59 12.93 -17.94
C THR A 606 7.24 14.15 -17.08
N GLY A 607 7.65 14.11 -15.81
CA GLY A 607 7.58 15.27 -14.93
C GLY A 607 8.45 16.44 -15.41
N GLU A 608 9.54 16.14 -16.12
CA GLU A 608 10.39 17.12 -16.79
C GLU A 608 9.66 17.85 -17.93
N GLU A 609 8.93 17.15 -18.80
CA GLU A 609 8.10 17.78 -19.86
C GLU A 609 7.00 18.67 -19.26
N LEU A 610 6.35 18.18 -18.21
CA LEU A 610 5.33 18.92 -17.47
C LEU A 610 5.89 20.22 -16.87
N ARG A 611 7.02 20.14 -16.14
CA ARG A 611 7.66 21.30 -15.48
C ARG A 611 8.22 22.32 -16.48
N ALA A 612 8.76 21.88 -17.62
CA ALA A 612 9.24 22.78 -18.66
C ALA A 612 8.11 23.65 -19.24
N LYS A 613 6.88 23.13 -19.26
CA LYS A 613 5.69 23.83 -19.76
C LYS A 613 4.93 24.62 -18.68
N TYR A 614 5.01 24.17 -17.43
CA TYR A 614 4.33 24.74 -16.28
C TYR A 614 5.32 24.88 -15.10
N PRO A 615 6.28 25.81 -15.19
CA PRO A 615 7.30 26.00 -14.15
C PRO A 615 6.71 26.54 -12.83
N GLU A 616 5.46 27.01 -12.83
CA GLU A 616 4.75 27.47 -11.64
C GLU A 616 4.12 26.33 -10.82
N LEU A 617 4.13 25.09 -11.31
CA LEU A 617 3.50 23.97 -10.61
C LEU A 617 4.10 23.74 -9.21
N PRO A 618 3.28 23.67 -8.14
CA PRO A 618 3.77 23.47 -6.78
C PRO A 618 4.29 22.05 -6.51
N CYS A 619 4.04 21.10 -7.43
CA CYS A 619 4.64 19.77 -7.49
C CYS A 619 6.16 19.82 -7.81
N ARG A 620 6.93 20.48 -6.94
CA ARG A 620 8.38 20.69 -7.11
C ARG A 620 9.19 19.47 -6.70
N GLY A 621 10.06 19.02 -7.59
CA GLY A 621 11.22 18.22 -7.23
C GLY A 621 12.36 19.14 -6.75
N GLY A 622 12.77 18.99 -5.50
CA GLY A 622 14.01 19.56 -4.95
C GLY A 622 13.99 21.02 -4.42
N LYS A 623 14.59 21.19 -3.23
CA LYS A 623 14.95 22.44 -2.50
C LYS A 623 13.77 23.33 -2.01
N GLN A 624 13.68 23.71 -0.73
CA GLN A 624 14.57 23.52 0.43
C GLN A 624 13.85 22.87 1.62
N TYR A 625 14.47 21.85 2.22
CA TYR A 625 14.51 21.75 3.69
C TYR A 625 15.76 22.53 4.12
N GLY A 626 15.58 23.61 4.87
CA GLY A 626 16.69 24.53 5.16
C GLY A 626 16.25 25.77 5.92
N SER A 627 16.31 25.69 7.25
CA SER A 627 16.50 26.78 8.22
C SER A 627 16.12 28.22 7.77
N CYS A 628 14.83 28.54 7.77
CA CYS A 628 14.32 29.93 7.82
C CYS A 628 13.49 30.17 9.10
N CYS A 629 14.05 29.78 10.24
CA CYS A 629 13.55 30.15 11.57
C CYS A 629 14.65 30.81 12.40
N ASN A 630 15.09 32.00 11.97
CA ASN A 630 15.34 33.10 12.90
C ASN A 630 15.32 34.43 12.15
N GLY A 631 14.27 35.22 12.39
CA GLY A 631 14.17 36.57 11.84
C GLY A 631 15.09 37.53 12.59
N ARG A 632 16.29 37.76 12.05
CA ARG A 632 17.07 39.01 12.15
C ARG A 632 18.23 38.94 11.16
N VAL A 633 18.42 40.01 10.39
CA VAL A 633 19.56 40.20 9.49
C VAL A 633 20.84 40.42 10.31
N PRO A 634 21.95 39.76 9.97
CA PRO A 634 23.25 40.43 9.95
C PRO A 634 23.85 40.44 8.54
N LYS A 635 24.79 41.37 8.34
CA LYS A 635 25.42 41.67 7.05
C LYS A 635 26.30 40.53 6.53
N LEU A 636 26.56 40.61 5.22
CA LEU A 636 27.64 39.95 4.49
C LEU A 636 28.94 39.80 5.30
N CYS A 637 29.51 38.60 5.26
CA CYS A 637 30.95 38.39 5.23
C CYS A 637 31.26 37.49 4.01
N SER A 638 32.13 37.95 3.13
CA SER A 638 32.64 37.19 1.97
C SER A 638 33.77 36.25 2.41
N ALA A 639 33.83 35.06 1.82
CA ALA A 639 34.89 34.09 2.06
C ALA A 639 36.07 34.34 1.11
N GLU A 640 36.91 35.31 1.45
CA GLU A 640 38.14 35.62 0.68
C GLU A 640 39.28 36.12 1.60
N GLU A 641 39.45 35.46 2.76
CA GLU A 641 40.62 35.65 3.62
C GLU A 641 40.74 34.46 4.59
N LEU A 642 41.66 33.54 4.29
CA LEU A 642 42.43 32.65 5.19
C LEU A 642 42.99 31.46 4.39
N GLY A 643 44.15 31.67 3.76
CA GLY A 643 45.00 30.55 3.34
C GLY A 643 45.75 29.99 4.55
N GLY A 644 45.86 28.67 4.66
CA GLY A 644 46.59 28.03 5.75
C GLY A 644 46.56 26.50 5.63
N VAL A 645 47.75 25.89 5.52
CA VAL A 645 47.93 24.44 5.40
C VAL A 645 47.90 23.78 6.78
N GLY A 646 47.17 22.67 6.96
CA GLY A 646 47.24 21.88 8.19
C GLY A 646 46.28 20.68 8.24
N ALA A 647 46.87 19.48 8.38
CA ALA A 647 46.33 18.17 8.74
C ALA A 647 44.80 17.94 8.90
N LEU A 648 44.30 16.86 8.28
CA LEU A 648 43.14 16.14 8.81
C LEU A 648 43.55 15.40 10.10
N ASP A 649 42.93 15.75 11.22
CA ASP A 649 42.42 14.82 12.24
C ASP A 649 41.57 15.62 13.26
N ASP A 650 40.69 14.94 14.00
CA ASP A 650 39.79 15.44 15.04
C ASP A 650 38.73 16.51 14.68
N CYS A 651 37.45 16.09 14.71
CA CYS A 651 36.28 16.98 14.74
C CYS A 651 35.47 16.78 16.05
N PRO A 652 35.85 17.45 17.16
CA PRO A 652 35.28 17.19 18.48
C PRO A 652 34.12 18.15 18.81
N ASP A 653 33.06 18.18 17.98
CA ASP A 653 31.92 19.11 18.21
C ASP A 653 30.53 18.49 17.95
N CYS A 654 30.42 17.17 18.10
CA CYS A 654 29.16 16.42 17.94
C CYS A 654 28.68 15.68 19.20
N HIS A 655 28.99 16.17 20.41
CA HIS A 655 28.30 15.75 21.65
C HIS A 655 28.46 16.77 22.81
N SER A 656 27.41 17.51 23.18
CA SER A 656 27.07 17.84 24.60
C SER A 656 25.78 18.67 24.74
N PRO A 657 24.82 18.32 25.63
CA PRO A 657 23.56 19.05 25.80
C PRO A 657 23.60 20.11 26.92
N LYS A 658 24.12 21.32 26.66
CA LYS A 658 24.08 22.46 27.63
C LYS A 658 23.81 23.82 26.99
N ARG A 659 22.58 24.07 26.49
CA ARG A 659 22.16 25.44 26.09
C ARG A 659 20.68 25.78 26.28
N LEU A 660 20.12 25.42 27.45
CA LEU A 660 18.76 25.79 27.88
C LEU A 660 18.69 26.24 29.36
N GLN A 661 19.69 27.01 29.83
CA GLN A 661 19.73 27.59 31.19
C GLN A 661 20.25 29.05 31.22
N SER A 662 19.79 29.91 30.30
CA SER A 662 20.21 31.33 30.31
C SER A 662 19.11 32.35 29.95
N MET A 663 17.83 32.04 30.22
CA MET A 663 16.72 33.01 30.12
C MET A 663 15.79 32.97 31.35
N ALA A 664 16.38 33.04 32.55
CA ALA A 664 15.64 33.23 33.80
C ALA A 664 16.45 34.11 34.77
N LYS A 665 16.25 35.44 34.71
CA LYS A 665 16.71 36.39 35.73
C LYS A 665 15.87 37.67 35.65
N MET A 666 15.61 38.29 36.82
CA MET A 666 14.48 39.21 37.10
C MET A 666 13.15 38.44 37.16
N VAL A 667 12.38 38.41 38.27
CA VAL A 667 12.23 39.38 39.38
C VAL A 667 12.29 38.72 40.78
N ARG A 668 12.60 39.54 41.81
CA ARG A 668 12.60 39.28 43.28
C ARG A 668 11.51 40.17 43.94
N VAL A 669 10.90 39.89 45.09
CA VAL A 669 10.99 38.83 46.14
C VAL A 669 9.55 38.63 46.73
N ALA A 670 9.17 37.62 47.53
CA ALA A 670 9.50 37.45 48.95
C ALA A 670 9.05 36.07 49.52
N THR A 671 9.92 35.50 50.37
CA THR A 671 9.71 34.83 51.68
C THR A 671 8.31 34.95 52.36
N ILE A 672 7.81 34.04 53.24
CA ILE A 672 8.46 33.07 54.18
C ILE A 672 7.40 32.04 54.72
N ALA A 673 7.84 30.86 55.23
CA ALA A 673 7.12 29.91 56.14
C ALA A 673 5.78 29.26 55.68
N SER A 674 5.31 28.10 56.18
CA SER A 674 5.88 27.03 57.05
C SER A 674 5.12 25.70 56.87
N GLU A 675 5.81 24.59 57.19
CA GLU A 675 5.40 23.30 57.80
C GLU A 675 3.93 22.79 57.81
N ASP A 676 3.84 21.46 57.62
CA ASP A 676 2.88 20.47 58.14
C ASP A 676 1.36 20.67 58.10
N SER A 677 0.66 19.71 57.48
CA SER A 677 -0.28 18.81 58.19
C SER A 677 -1.09 17.90 57.26
N ALA A 678 -1.65 16.82 57.82
CA ALA A 678 -2.35 15.77 57.07
C ALA A 678 -3.88 15.98 56.92
N SER A 679 -4.43 15.40 55.85
CA SER A 679 -5.74 14.71 55.80
C SER A 679 -7.08 15.49 55.71
N VAL A 680 -8.08 14.75 55.19
CA VAL A 680 -9.55 14.96 55.24
C VAL A 680 -10.23 15.92 54.22
N ALA A 681 -10.71 15.28 53.15
CA ALA A 681 -12.07 15.31 52.58
C ALA A 681 -12.77 16.60 52.05
N SER A 682 -13.58 16.34 51.02
CA SER A 682 -14.81 17.06 50.62
C SER A 682 -14.69 18.48 50.06
N LEU A 683 -14.80 18.59 48.73
CA LEU A 683 -15.81 19.45 48.12
C LEU A 683 -16.12 19.00 46.68
N ARG A 684 -17.32 18.44 46.47
CA ARG A 684 -17.97 18.38 45.16
C ARG A 684 -18.57 19.75 44.87
N GLN A 685 -18.37 20.28 43.67
CA GLN A 685 -19.31 21.23 43.07
C GLN A 685 -19.66 20.77 41.66
N GLU A 686 -20.96 20.69 41.39
CA GLU A 686 -21.54 20.37 40.10
C GLU A 686 -21.69 21.66 39.28
N THR A 687 -21.60 21.56 37.95
CA THR A 687 -21.92 22.67 37.02
C THR A 687 -22.91 22.17 35.97
N PRO A 688 -23.96 22.94 35.59
CA PRO A 688 -25.22 22.32 35.17
C PRO A 688 -25.29 21.86 33.70
N ARG A 689 -26.12 20.83 33.49
CA ARG A 689 -26.37 20.15 32.23
C ARG A 689 -27.63 20.71 31.53
N ARG A 690 -27.52 21.82 30.79
CA ARG A 690 -28.65 22.38 30.02
C ARG A 690 -28.24 23.29 28.85
N GLU A 691 -27.68 22.75 27.76
CA GLU A 691 -27.57 23.46 26.45
C GLU A 691 -27.12 22.57 25.25
N ARG A 692 -27.67 21.36 25.08
CA ARG A 692 -27.25 20.43 23.97
C ARG A 692 -28.35 19.64 23.24
N GLU A 693 -29.61 20.09 23.22
CA GLU A 693 -30.73 19.27 22.69
C GLU A 693 -31.48 19.84 21.45
N SER A 694 -30.99 20.89 20.78
CA SER A 694 -31.72 21.52 19.66
C SER A 694 -31.30 21.13 18.23
N TRP A 695 -30.30 20.27 18.01
CA TRP A 695 -29.71 20.03 16.67
C TRP A 695 -30.00 18.68 16.00
N TRP A 696 -30.78 17.77 16.61
CA TRP A 696 -30.98 16.39 16.11
C TRP A 696 -32.33 16.11 15.43
N LYS A 697 -32.87 17.04 14.64
CA LYS A 697 -34.11 16.84 13.86
C LYS A 697 -34.08 17.38 12.41
N ALA A 698 -33.11 16.96 11.60
CA ALA A 698 -33.21 16.95 10.13
C ALA A 698 -32.07 16.16 9.45
N ALA A 699 -32.25 14.86 9.19
CA ALA A 699 -31.49 14.10 8.20
C ALA A 699 -32.29 12.87 7.73
N SER A 700 -32.38 12.63 6.43
CA SER A 700 -33.24 11.60 5.82
C SER A 700 -32.56 10.23 5.74
N VAL A 701 -33.36 9.17 5.90
CA VAL A 701 -32.95 7.75 6.05
C VAL A 701 -32.44 7.09 4.73
N SER A 702 -32.11 7.86 3.69
CA SER A 702 -31.77 7.34 2.36
C SER A 702 -30.28 7.10 2.08
N GLU A 703 -29.36 7.85 2.70
CA GLU A 703 -27.93 7.86 2.30
C GLU A 703 -27.01 6.99 3.19
N LEU A 704 -27.51 6.42 4.28
CA LEU A 704 -26.74 5.55 5.20
C LEU A 704 -26.52 4.11 4.69
N LYS A 705 -26.71 3.84 3.38
CA LYS A 705 -26.54 2.51 2.79
C LYS A 705 -25.27 2.33 1.94
N ASP A 706 -24.62 3.42 1.52
CA ASP A 706 -23.51 3.36 0.56
C ASP A 706 -22.12 3.31 1.23
N HIS A 707 -22.05 3.45 2.55
CA HIS A 707 -20.86 3.14 3.33
C HIS A 707 -20.98 1.76 3.97
N GLY A 708 -20.26 0.79 3.43
CA GLY A 708 -20.19 -0.60 3.91
C GLY A 708 -19.40 -0.79 5.22
N ASP A 709 -19.53 0.13 6.18
CA ASP A 709 -18.95 0.02 7.52
C ASP A 709 -20.02 -0.46 8.51
N SER A 710 -19.95 -1.73 8.88
CA SER A 710 -20.87 -2.35 9.84
C SER A 710 -20.48 -2.08 11.30
N SER A 711 -20.35 -0.79 11.67
CA SER A 711 -19.97 -0.34 13.01
C SER A 711 -21.11 0.40 13.77
N PRO A 712 -22.26 -0.24 14.08
CA PRO A 712 -23.36 0.42 14.78
C PRO A 712 -23.16 0.48 16.29
N LEU A 713 -23.02 1.71 16.82
CA LEU A 713 -23.32 2.14 18.20
C LEU A 713 -22.93 1.15 19.31
N ARG A 714 -21.72 1.33 19.87
CA ARG A 714 -21.12 0.46 20.90
C ARG A 714 -21.74 0.57 22.31
N SER A 715 -22.73 1.43 22.57
CA SER A 715 -23.40 1.48 23.89
C SER A 715 -24.77 0.75 23.88
N PRO A 716 -25.02 -0.17 24.82
CA PRO A 716 -26.36 -0.77 25.00
C PRO A 716 -27.45 0.26 25.31
N GLN A 717 -27.07 1.41 25.84
CA GLN A 717 -27.96 2.51 26.20
C GLN A 717 -28.52 3.23 24.95
N ALA A 718 -27.68 3.57 23.97
CA ALA A 718 -28.14 4.14 22.70
C ALA A 718 -29.08 3.19 21.95
N ARG A 719 -28.86 1.87 22.05
CA ARG A 719 -29.76 0.86 21.47
C ARG A 719 -31.11 0.76 22.19
N ARG A 720 -31.21 1.11 23.48
CA ARG A 720 -32.51 1.20 24.19
C ARG A 720 -33.27 2.46 23.82
N GLU A 721 -32.58 3.60 23.72
CA GLU A 721 -33.19 4.90 23.41
C GLU A 721 -33.79 4.92 21.99
N VAL A 722 -33.09 4.35 20.99
CA VAL A 722 -33.66 4.18 19.63
C VAL A 722 -34.90 3.27 19.64
N LYS A 723 -34.90 2.20 20.44
CA LYS A 723 -36.01 1.24 20.54
C LYS A 723 -37.21 1.74 21.37
N GLN A 724 -37.08 2.91 22.01
CA GLN A 724 -38.16 3.62 22.69
C GLN A 724 -38.67 4.83 21.88
N ALA A 725 -37.99 5.18 20.78
CA ALA A 725 -38.35 6.25 19.85
C ALA A 725 -38.97 5.72 18.53
N SER A 726 -39.23 4.40 18.45
CA SER A 726 -39.82 3.66 17.34
C SER A 726 -40.99 2.80 17.81
#